data_AF-A0A5C6BDJ5-F1
#
_entry.id   AF-A0A5C6BDJ5-F1
#
_cell.length_a   1.000
_cell.length_b   1.000
_cell.length_c   1.000
_cell.angle_alpha   90.00
_cell.angle_beta   90.00
_cell.angle_gamma   90.00
#
_symmetry.space_group_name_H-M   'P 1'
#
loop_
_entity.id
_entity.type
_entity.pdbx_description
1 polymer ?
#
loop_
_entity_poly.entity_id
_entity_poly.type
_entity_poly.pdbx_seq_one_letter_code
_entity_poly.pdbx_strand_id
1 'polypeptide(L)'
;MRIAAKTRSLGSPSLVQMQLLNSLNARVGGTNVTNEDEWSFEVTFPEDGEYRLEVTDLLKRGGEEFTYYIECVPSGTFTVAMKADATTKEDFLVEPGHGAFALDVQVSRFGYDGEIELGLIDPASGLQILNPRIPANAVEAKIYLAANDSWTAEGLEVLRIRAISVDSAAHSCCVDSRALRRIQEPFVLAPATRVDGEILVAATMTTEAPFMMEPIAPVQFARPVLSHSAVLTTKRLQEAFKTPVTLLPGPLPSGWTVGTAIDKGAHTLSLTRSVVNAEDRGGPVEAEQLPLLVYGEFNGHGRIETYNLPIAWIDPVRVTTRFPEPFVRGGRASVEVNLFREGGDPQPVMISLADLPVGISAPEAVTIAADQTKATFELQIAGDVDLGDVNLEGAHAFTLCAASTYEGHDFTVASTHPLPVLLDSPTKLVVYPKAVALTDSRGRQQIAVSGINQQNRPRDWTRDARMTSANPEIAVVRAGVVYPIADGETEVIIEVGGNRHVIPTLVSSLATPRPVEFESEVLVGLSKQGCNSGACHGSPSGKGGFRLSLRAFDKNLDELTLIREDFGRRTNPIDPEQSLLLLKPLMNVAHGGGKQLHKNDVAYTILRDWIASGAAADPRGTARITRLEVYPDAKQILAVRDGGQQLVVTAHFADGRQRDVTHLAAYETSDTSVATVNANGFVTPHARGEVAILVRLLEYIESVPMMFVENLEDFQWQSPSPNNYIDQLVNAKLQQLQYLPAETCSDDEFLRRISLDLLGILPSVEETTAFLANTGEDKRTRLIDSLLERKEFAKFWALKWGDLLKMNRKLVGDEGIYKYHRWVEQSLHDNTPYDEFARQLLTGSGSTLANPPANFYRTSADMNECVETISQVFLGARLQCAKCHNHPFERWTQDNYYGLGTFFSRVQRRNTGRPGEMFVYTSSSGDVTQPRTGEVMSPWLPQVGSIESPNDTDRRTAFVAWLVNPGNPYFARIEANRIWAQLFSRGIVDPIDDFRDSNPPSNAALLDALATEFVESGYDRKHLLRLILNSRTYQASYRTTKFNQDDTKYFSHQEPRLLGAEQLLDAINRTLALEQRFGSLPAGTLATQLPAPDVVKVDFLKVFGQPERSTVCACERTDDSTLGMAIELFNGPMIHGKLRDENNRFRKSLAEGEPVKDVIRDIYFAALCRLPSDIELKAALQHCSKNPDLVVGVEDVCWALFNTDEFLFQH
;
A
#
# COMPACT_ATOMS: atom_id res chain seq x y z
N MET A 1 -79.77 42.15 12.27
CA MET A 1 -79.26 43.36 11.58
C MET A 1 -79.27 44.51 12.56
N ARG A 2 -78.25 45.38 12.55
CA ARG A 2 -78.22 46.61 13.33
C ARG A 2 -78.54 47.79 12.42
N ILE A 3 -79.51 48.61 12.80
CA ILE A 3 -79.87 49.85 12.09
C ILE A 3 -79.42 51.02 12.97
N ALA A 4 -78.52 51.85 12.46
CA ALA A 4 -77.94 52.96 13.20
C ALA A 4 -78.05 54.27 12.41
N ALA A 5 -78.49 55.34 13.07
CA ALA A 5 -78.40 56.68 12.51
C ALA A 5 -77.00 57.26 12.77
N LYS A 6 -76.37 57.79 11.72
CA LYS A 6 -75.11 58.55 11.82
C LYS A 6 -75.35 59.95 11.26
N THR A 7 -75.12 60.98 12.09
CA THR A 7 -75.27 62.38 11.68
C THR A 7 -73.96 62.88 11.05
N ARG A 8 -74.04 63.84 10.12
CA ARG A 8 -72.86 64.49 9.54
C ARG A 8 -72.56 65.90 10.08
N SER A 9 -73.46 66.52 10.84
CA SER A 9 -73.21 67.85 11.43
C SER A 9 -72.65 67.75 12.84
N LEU A 10 -71.41 68.21 13.01
CA LEU A 10 -70.75 68.37 14.30
C LEU A 10 -71.44 69.46 15.13
N GLY A 11 -71.89 69.10 16.35
CA GLY A 11 -72.24 70.07 17.39
C GLY A 11 -73.72 70.44 17.53
N SER A 12 -74.65 69.77 16.84
CA SER A 12 -76.09 69.96 17.07
C SER A 12 -76.75 68.62 17.45
N PRO A 13 -77.39 68.50 18.62
CA PRO A 13 -78.02 67.25 19.05
C PRO A 13 -79.11 66.85 18.05
N SER A 14 -79.11 65.60 17.61
CA SER A 14 -79.99 65.13 16.53
C SER A 14 -80.97 64.07 16.99
N LEU A 15 -82.04 64.47 17.69
CA LEU A 15 -83.05 63.53 18.16
C LEU A 15 -83.85 62.93 17.01
N VAL A 16 -83.40 61.78 16.53
CA VAL A 16 -84.06 61.00 15.47
C VAL A 16 -84.72 59.77 16.09
N GLN A 17 -86.03 59.66 15.91
CA GLN A 17 -86.76 58.44 16.23
C GLN A 17 -86.89 57.58 14.98
N MET A 18 -86.40 56.34 15.06
CA MET A 18 -86.56 55.36 13.99
C MET A 18 -87.55 54.28 14.43
N GLN A 19 -88.52 53.97 13.57
CA GLN A 19 -89.45 52.87 13.78
C GLN A 19 -89.50 52.01 12.53
N LEU A 20 -89.23 50.72 12.70
CA LEU A 20 -89.35 49.75 11.63
C LEU A 20 -90.71 49.08 11.72
N LEU A 21 -91.46 49.18 10.63
CA LEU A 21 -92.80 48.67 10.47
C LEU A 21 -92.80 47.53 9.45
N ASN A 22 -93.56 46.47 9.70
CA ASN A 22 -93.79 45.43 8.70
C ASN A 22 -94.88 45.85 7.69
N SER A 23 -95.17 44.99 6.72
CA SER A 23 -96.17 45.22 5.67
C SER A 23 -97.60 45.45 6.20
N LEU A 24 -97.91 44.99 7.43
CA LEU A 24 -99.17 45.24 8.14
C LEU A 24 -99.15 46.53 8.98
N ASN A 25 -98.09 47.35 8.87
CA ASN A 25 -97.78 48.53 9.70
C ASN A 25 -97.61 48.23 11.20
N ALA A 26 -97.31 46.99 11.59
CA ALA A 26 -96.96 46.65 12.96
C ALA A 26 -95.48 46.97 13.23
N ARG A 27 -95.18 47.62 14.36
CA ARG A 27 -93.80 47.93 14.76
C ARG A 27 -93.04 46.65 15.15
N VAL A 28 -92.01 46.34 14.38
CA VAL A 28 -91.10 45.19 14.60
C VAL A 28 -89.78 45.59 15.24
N GLY A 29 -89.42 46.87 15.18
CA GLY A 29 -88.24 47.41 15.85
C GLY A 29 -88.28 48.93 15.89
N GLY A 30 -87.39 49.55 16.66
CA GLY A 30 -87.22 50.99 16.61
C GLY A 30 -86.44 51.52 17.81
N THR A 31 -85.89 52.71 17.66
CA THR A 31 -85.10 53.34 18.72
C THR A 31 -85.98 53.78 19.89
N ASN A 32 -85.40 53.72 21.09
CA ASN A 32 -85.95 54.42 22.24
C ASN A 32 -85.52 55.89 22.16
N VAL A 33 -86.45 56.82 22.40
CA VAL A 33 -86.15 58.24 22.39
C VAL A 33 -85.59 58.61 23.76
N THR A 34 -84.26 58.71 23.84
CA THR A 34 -83.54 59.21 25.02
C THR A 34 -82.77 60.48 24.63
N ASN A 35 -82.34 61.26 25.63
CA ASN A 35 -81.49 62.44 25.42
C ASN A 35 -80.01 62.08 25.16
N GLU A 36 -79.71 60.80 24.93
CA GLU A 36 -78.35 60.30 24.68
C GLU A 36 -78.13 60.19 23.15
N ASP A 37 -76.95 60.62 22.69
CA ASP A 37 -76.59 60.80 21.27
C ASP A 37 -76.28 59.49 20.52
N GLU A 38 -77.01 58.40 20.78
CA GLU A 38 -76.85 57.13 20.04
C GLU A 38 -78.20 56.48 19.71
N TRP A 39 -78.68 56.73 18.50
CA TRP A 39 -79.95 56.17 18.01
C TRP A 39 -79.65 55.00 17.08
N SER A 40 -79.52 53.81 17.67
CA SER A 40 -79.50 52.55 16.93
C SER A 40 -80.44 51.54 17.58
N PHE A 41 -80.85 50.54 16.80
CA PHE A 41 -81.52 49.37 17.33
C PHE A 41 -81.15 48.16 16.50
N GLU A 42 -81.18 47.01 17.15
CA GLU A 42 -81.01 45.73 16.50
C GLU A 42 -82.37 45.12 16.23
N VAL A 43 -82.50 44.52 15.06
CA VAL A 43 -83.70 43.82 14.65
C VAL A 43 -83.33 42.52 13.96
N THR A 44 -84.05 41.46 14.32
CA THR A 44 -84.13 40.23 13.56
C THR A 44 -85.45 40.28 12.82
N PHE A 45 -85.40 40.30 11.48
CA PHE A 45 -86.60 40.29 10.66
C PHE A 45 -87.31 38.94 10.86
N PRO A 46 -88.54 38.92 11.40
CA PRO A 46 -89.21 37.67 11.75
C PRO A 46 -89.65 36.86 10.51
N GLU A 47 -89.85 37.52 9.38
CA GLU A 47 -90.28 36.92 8.11
C GLU A 47 -89.74 37.71 6.91
N ASP A 48 -89.59 37.05 5.76
CA ASP A 48 -89.19 37.71 4.52
C ASP A 48 -90.33 38.58 3.97
N GLY A 49 -90.05 39.84 3.65
CA GLY A 49 -91.07 40.77 3.12
C GLY A 49 -90.60 42.22 3.05
N GLU A 50 -91.48 43.12 2.63
CA GLU A 50 -91.22 44.57 2.64
C GLU A 50 -91.42 45.14 4.05
N TYR A 51 -90.40 45.85 4.52
CA TYR A 51 -90.42 46.60 5.77
C TYR A 51 -90.20 48.09 5.48
N ARG A 52 -90.93 48.96 6.17
CA ARG A 52 -90.75 50.41 6.06
C ARG A 52 -90.07 50.92 7.32
N LEU A 53 -88.92 51.57 7.16
CA LEU A 53 -88.28 52.32 8.23
C LEU A 53 -88.78 53.76 8.20
N GLU A 54 -89.58 54.14 9.19
CA GLU A 54 -89.96 55.52 9.41
C GLU A 54 -88.93 56.21 10.30
N VAL A 55 -88.40 57.32 9.80
CA VAL A 55 -87.38 58.11 10.48
C VAL A 55 -87.96 59.49 10.73
N THR A 56 -88.17 59.84 11.99
CA THR A 56 -88.74 61.12 12.40
C THR A 56 -87.67 61.94 13.09
N ASP A 57 -87.31 63.09 12.53
CA ASP A 57 -86.55 64.11 13.27
C ASP A 57 -87.49 64.77 14.28
N LEU A 58 -87.31 64.42 15.56
CA LEU A 58 -88.15 64.92 16.64
C LEU A 58 -87.95 66.41 16.90
N LEU A 59 -86.83 66.97 16.45
CA LEU A 59 -86.57 68.41 16.53
C LEU A 59 -87.23 69.18 15.37
N LYS A 60 -87.84 68.49 14.39
CA LYS A 60 -88.59 69.07 13.27
C LYS A 60 -87.82 70.14 12.48
N ARG A 61 -86.50 69.98 12.29
CA ARG A 61 -85.60 71.02 11.77
C ARG A 61 -85.59 71.18 10.24
N GLY A 62 -86.63 70.72 9.54
CA GLY A 62 -86.61 70.50 8.08
C GLY A 62 -85.93 71.61 7.23
N GLY A 63 -85.08 71.20 6.29
CA GLY A 63 -84.31 72.06 5.36
C GLY A 63 -83.10 71.31 4.77
N GLU A 64 -82.45 71.85 3.73
CA GLU A 64 -81.31 71.20 3.03
C GLU A 64 -80.01 71.12 3.86
N GLU A 65 -79.90 71.89 4.97
CA GLU A 65 -78.68 71.98 5.79
C GLU A 65 -78.54 70.85 6.83
N PHE A 66 -79.57 70.01 7.01
CA PHE A 66 -79.57 68.93 7.98
C PHE A 66 -79.77 67.59 7.28
N THR A 67 -78.69 66.82 7.15
CA THR A 67 -78.71 65.47 6.56
C THR A 67 -78.34 64.42 7.61
N TYR A 68 -79.17 63.39 7.73
CA TYR A 68 -78.88 62.17 8.48
C TYR A 68 -78.74 60.99 7.51
N TYR A 69 -77.79 60.09 7.78
CA TYR A 69 -77.64 58.85 7.02
C TYR A 69 -77.91 57.66 7.95
N ILE A 70 -78.64 56.68 7.44
CA ILE A 70 -78.98 55.46 8.18
C ILE A 70 -78.15 54.31 7.61
N GLU A 71 -77.43 53.62 8.48
CA GLU A 71 -76.63 52.47 8.14
C GLU A 71 -77.29 51.19 8.66
N CYS A 72 -77.40 50.19 7.79
CA CYS A 72 -77.93 48.87 8.10
C CYS A 72 -76.80 47.84 8.02
N VAL A 73 -76.40 47.25 9.14
CA VAL A 73 -75.26 46.33 9.25
C VAL A 73 -75.77 44.91 9.56
N PRO A 74 -75.52 43.91 8.69
CA PRO A 74 -75.87 42.52 8.96
C PRO A 74 -74.97 41.90 10.05
N SER A 75 -75.49 40.90 10.76
CA SER A 75 -74.69 40.11 11.71
C SER A 75 -73.70 39.22 10.96
N GLY A 76 -72.56 38.91 11.57
CA GLY A 76 -71.45 38.19 10.91
C GLY A 76 -70.45 39.13 10.23
N THR A 77 -70.39 40.41 10.62
CA THR A 77 -69.52 41.41 10.02
C THR A 77 -68.52 41.96 11.04
N PHE A 78 -67.48 42.62 10.54
CA PHE A 78 -66.51 43.34 11.35
C PHE A 78 -66.10 44.64 10.67
N THR A 79 -65.56 45.58 11.45
CA THR A 79 -64.91 46.79 10.95
C THR A 79 -63.54 46.92 11.59
N VAL A 80 -62.53 47.19 10.77
CA VAL A 80 -61.19 47.53 11.25
C VAL A 80 -61.01 49.04 11.09
N ALA A 81 -60.56 49.71 12.14
CA ALA A 81 -60.28 51.13 12.14
C ALA A 81 -58.88 51.39 12.68
N MET A 82 -58.25 52.48 12.25
CA MET A 82 -57.04 52.95 12.92
C MET A 82 -57.38 53.29 14.37
N LYS A 83 -56.49 52.94 15.30
CA LYS A 83 -56.66 53.30 16.70
C LYS A 83 -56.76 54.82 16.81
N ALA A 84 -57.87 55.31 17.35
CA ALA A 84 -58.18 56.73 17.38
C ALA A 84 -57.50 57.40 18.59
N ASP A 85 -56.18 57.60 18.50
CA ASP A 85 -55.34 58.25 19.51
C ASP A 85 -54.63 59.46 18.90
N ALA A 86 -54.48 60.56 19.65
CA ALA A 86 -53.75 61.74 19.21
C ALA A 86 -52.28 61.45 18.85
N THR A 87 -51.72 60.32 19.32
CA THR A 87 -50.35 59.88 19.05
C THR A 87 -50.20 58.99 17.82
N THR A 88 -51.31 58.51 17.24
CA THR A 88 -51.28 57.67 16.03
C THR A 88 -50.93 58.50 14.80
N LYS A 89 -49.88 58.09 14.07
CA LYS A 89 -49.39 58.78 12.87
C LYS A 89 -50.16 58.35 11.62
N GLU A 90 -50.42 59.30 10.72
CA GLU A 90 -50.97 59.03 9.37
C GLU A 90 -49.90 59.17 8.26
N ASP A 91 -48.69 59.64 8.61
CA ASP A 91 -47.57 59.88 7.69
C ASP A 91 -46.33 59.07 8.12
N PHE A 92 -45.75 58.32 7.17
CA PHE A 92 -44.57 57.48 7.43
C PHE A 92 -43.44 57.72 6.41
N LEU A 93 -42.21 57.86 6.90
CA LEU A 93 -40.99 57.90 6.10
C LEU A 93 -40.29 56.54 6.14
N VAL A 94 -40.22 55.87 5.01
CA VAL A 94 -39.80 54.46 4.90
C VAL A 94 -38.58 54.31 3.99
N GLU A 95 -37.52 53.71 4.52
CA GLU A 95 -36.29 53.41 3.77
C GLU A 95 -36.51 52.25 2.77
N PRO A 96 -35.94 52.29 1.56
CA PRO A 96 -35.91 51.14 0.66
C PRO A 96 -35.19 49.94 1.29
N GLY A 97 -35.72 48.73 1.07
CA GLY A 97 -35.10 47.45 1.48
C GLY A 97 -35.23 47.07 2.96
N HIS A 98 -35.09 48.04 3.86
CA HIS A 98 -35.06 47.81 5.31
C HIS A 98 -36.10 48.62 6.10
N GLY A 99 -36.72 49.63 5.49
CA GLY A 99 -37.68 50.49 6.16
C GLY A 99 -38.93 49.72 6.55
N ALA A 100 -39.44 49.98 7.75
CA ALA A 100 -40.67 49.38 8.24
C ALA A 100 -41.44 50.37 9.12
N PHE A 101 -42.71 50.10 9.36
CA PHE A 101 -43.49 50.86 10.34
C PHE A 101 -44.61 50.00 10.90
N ALA A 102 -45.10 50.38 12.08
CA ALA A 102 -46.19 49.70 12.76
C ALA A 102 -47.46 50.56 12.80
N LEU A 103 -48.61 49.91 12.66
CA LEU A 103 -49.94 50.51 12.76
C LEU A 103 -50.72 49.80 13.86
N ASP A 104 -51.28 50.58 14.79
CA ASP A 104 -52.25 50.07 15.76
C ASP A 104 -53.66 50.19 15.19
N VAL A 105 -54.37 49.07 15.10
CA VAL A 105 -55.76 49.01 14.63
C VAL A 105 -56.69 48.49 15.72
N GLN A 106 -57.91 49.02 15.72
CA GLN A 106 -59.02 48.54 16.54
C GLN A 106 -60.00 47.77 15.67
N VAL A 107 -60.51 46.67 16.21
CA VAL A 107 -61.44 45.78 15.52
C VAL A 107 -62.76 45.76 16.27
N SER A 108 -63.81 46.27 15.63
CA SER A 108 -65.17 46.13 16.12
C SER A 108 -65.83 44.96 15.39
N ARG A 109 -66.38 44.02 16.15
CA ARG A 109 -66.96 42.78 15.64
C ARG A 109 -68.47 42.79 15.92
N PHE A 110 -69.27 42.44 14.93
CA PHE A 110 -70.71 42.25 15.09
C PHE A 110 -71.10 40.86 14.57
N GLY A 111 -71.03 39.86 15.46
CA GLY A 111 -71.35 38.47 15.17
C GLY A 111 -70.28 37.69 14.40
N TYR A 112 -69.05 38.23 14.24
CA TYR A 112 -67.91 37.54 13.64
C TYR A 112 -66.68 37.55 14.56
N ASP A 113 -66.33 36.38 15.08
CA ASP A 113 -65.23 36.21 16.05
C ASP A 113 -63.98 35.55 15.45
N GLY A 114 -64.00 35.17 14.15
CA GLY A 114 -62.92 34.50 13.45
C GLY A 114 -61.70 35.38 13.11
N GLU A 115 -60.68 34.76 12.51
CA GLU A 115 -59.46 35.44 12.08
C GLU A 115 -59.71 36.40 10.91
N ILE A 116 -59.02 37.53 10.91
CA ILE A 116 -59.10 38.52 9.84
C ILE A 116 -57.75 38.57 9.12
N GLU A 117 -57.78 38.40 7.80
CA GLU A 117 -56.63 38.57 6.93
C GLU A 117 -56.57 39.99 6.39
N LEU A 118 -55.38 40.56 6.39
CA LEU A 118 -55.07 41.91 5.94
C LEU A 118 -54.30 41.86 4.64
N GLY A 119 -54.71 42.68 3.68
CA GLY A 119 -54.05 42.85 2.40
C GLY A 119 -53.95 44.32 2.02
N LEU A 120 -53.02 44.65 1.14
CA LEU A 120 -52.91 45.98 0.55
C LEU A 120 -53.77 46.08 -0.71
N ILE A 121 -54.48 47.19 -0.87
CA ILE A 121 -55.25 47.50 -2.08
C ILE A 121 -54.37 48.36 -2.97
N ASP A 122 -54.19 47.95 -4.23
CA ASP A 122 -53.33 48.61 -5.23
C ASP A 122 -51.95 48.98 -4.65
N PRO A 123 -51.19 48.02 -4.10
CA PRO A 123 -49.97 48.30 -3.36
C PRO A 123 -48.98 49.05 -4.25
N ALA A 124 -48.51 50.20 -3.78
CA ALA A 124 -47.30 50.82 -4.33
C ALA A 124 -46.16 49.79 -4.32
N SER A 125 -45.40 49.72 -5.43
CA SER A 125 -44.35 48.72 -5.63
C SER A 125 -43.41 48.69 -4.43
N GLY A 126 -43.45 47.58 -3.68
CA GLY A 126 -42.44 47.26 -2.67
C GLY A 126 -42.85 47.28 -1.20
N LEU A 127 -44.11 47.54 -0.84
CA LEU A 127 -44.60 47.36 0.55
C LEU A 127 -45.28 46.00 0.76
N GLN A 128 -45.04 45.39 1.92
CA GLN A 128 -45.70 44.16 2.35
C GLN A 128 -46.09 44.20 3.83
N ILE A 129 -47.18 43.51 4.20
CA ILE A 129 -47.58 43.30 5.59
C ILE A 129 -46.88 42.04 6.10
N LEU A 130 -46.15 42.14 7.21
CA LEU A 130 -45.34 41.04 7.76
C LEU A 130 -46.15 40.09 8.65
N ASN A 131 -47.19 40.61 9.31
CA ASN A 131 -48.13 39.85 10.12
C ASN A 131 -49.56 40.05 9.61
N PRO A 132 -49.91 39.48 8.44
CA PRO A 132 -51.18 39.77 7.76
C PRO A 132 -52.41 39.18 8.45
N ARG A 133 -52.29 38.54 9.61
CA ARG A 133 -53.43 37.94 10.33
C ARG A 133 -53.68 38.61 11.67
N ILE A 134 -54.91 39.05 11.88
CA ILE A 134 -55.45 39.42 13.18
C ILE A 134 -56.11 38.18 13.78
N PRO A 135 -55.70 37.73 14.98
CA PRO A 135 -56.27 36.56 15.63
C PRO A 135 -57.77 36.66 15.88
N ALA A 136 -58.42 35.51 15.99
CA ALA A 136 -59.80 35.39 16.44
C ALA A 136 -60.01 36.12 17.79
N ASN A 137 -61.17 36.76 17.95
CA ASN A 137 -61.55 37.56 19.13
C ASN A 137 -60.68 38.80 19.44
N ALA A 138 -59.62 39.07 18.68
CA ALA A 138 -58.81 40.26 18.92
C ALA A 138 -59.64 41.53 18.65
N VAL A 139 -59.63 42.43 19.63
CA VAL A 139 -60.28 43.76 19.59
C VAL A 139 -59.29 44.88 19.24
N GLU A 140 -57.99 44.62 19.38
CA GLU A 140 -56.90 45.48 18.91
C GLU A 140 -55.79 44.61 18.32
N ALA A 141 -55.06 45.12 17.34
CA ALA A 141 -53.90 44.46 16.76
C ALA A 141 -52.86 45.48 16.31
N LYS A 142 -51.58 45.13 16.42
CA LYS A 142 -50.46 45.90 15.84
C LYS A 142 -50.00 45.22 14.57
N ILE A 143 -49.98 45.96 13.47
CA ILE A 143 -49.63 45.47 12.12
C ILE A 143 -48.30 46.08 11.74
N TYR A 144 -47.36 45.26 11.25
CA TYR A 144 -46.06 45.70 10.77
C TYR A 144 -46.03 45.64 9.25
N LEU A 145 -45.60 46.74 8.63
CA LEU A 145 -45.38 46.84 7.20
C LEU A 145 -43.90 47.07 6.94
N ALA A 146 -43.35 46.42 5.92
CA ALA A 146 -41.96 46.60 5.52
C ALA A 146 -41.85 46.87 4.02
N ALA A 147 -40.90 47.74 3.68
CA ALA A 147 -40.46 47.98 2.33
C ALA A 147 -39.40 46.95 1.93
N ASN A 148 -39.54 46.37 0.75
CA ASN A 148 -38.49 45.60 0.10
C ASN A 148 -37.63 46.53 -0.79
N ASP A 149 -36.65 45.96 -1.49
CA ASP A 149 -35.71 46.73 -2.34
C ASP A 149 -36.38 47.44 -3.53
N SER A 150 -37.59 47.03 -3.91
CA SER A 150 -38.34 47.67 -5.00
C SER A 150 -39.08 48.94 -4.59
N TRP A 151 -39.12 49.26 -3.28
CA TRP A 151 -39.71 50.48 -2.75
C TRP A 151 -38.93 51.72 -3.19
N THR A 152 -39.49 52.47 -4.13
CA THR A 152 -38.89 53.67 -4.75
C THR A 152 -39.96 54.73 -4.98
N ALA A 153 -40.56 55.26 -3.92
CA ALA A 153 -41.59 56.30 -4.08
C ALA A 153 -40.96 57.65 -4.46
N GLU A 154 -41.03 58.04 -5.74
CA GLU A 154 -40.78 59.43 -6.20
C GLU A 154 -41.99 60.33 -5.86
N GLY A 155 -42.34 60.42 -4.58
CA GLY A 155 -43.48 61.21 -4.12
C GLY A 155 -44.18 60.67 -2.88
N LEU A 156 -45.32 61.30 -2.56
CA LEU A 156 -46.22 60.92 -1.47
C LEU A 156 -47.19 59.83 -2.00
N GLU A 157 -47.04 58.60 -1.54
CA GLU A 157 -47.90 57.47 -1.92
C GLU A 157 -49.07 57.30 -0.93
N VAL A 158 -50.20 56.83 -1.44
CA VAL A 158 -51.41 56.58 -0.64
C VAL A 158 -51.61 55.08 -0.45
N LEU A 159 -51.43 54.62 0.79
CA LEU A 159 -51.64 53.24 1.18
C LEU A 159 -53.08 53.00 1.64
N ARG A 160 -53.70 51.93 1.12
CA ARG A 160 -55.02 51.45 1.58
C ARG A 160 -54.93 49.99 2.00
N ILE A 161 -55.49 49.68 3.17
CA ILE A 161 -55.48 48.32 3.74
C ILE A 161 -56.90 47.76 3.68
N ARG A 162 -57.02 46.54 3.12
CA ARG A 162 -58.23 45.73 3.13
C ARG A 162 -58.14 44.68 4.22
N ALA A 163 -59.26 44.46 4.90
CA ALA A 163 -59.44 43.39 5.86
C ALA A 163 -60.54 42.44 5.35
N ILE A 164 -60.27 41.13 5.36
CA ILE A 164 -61.13 40.07 4.83
C ILE A 164 -61.22 38.95 5.88
N SER A 165 -62.39 38.36 6.10
CA SER A 165 -62.53 37.18 6.96
C SER A 165 -61.86 35.94 6.34
N VAL A 166 -61.07 35.20 7.14
CA VAL A 166 -60.33 34.01 6.67
C VAL A 166 -61.26 32.84 6.32
N ASP A 167 -62.29 32.61 7.12
CA ASP A 167 -63.14 31.41 7.01
C ASP A 167 -64.28 31.56 5.97
N SER A 168 -64.53 32.77 5.48
CA SER A 168 -65.56 33.07 4.48
C SER A 168 -65.27 34.42 3.84
N ALA A 169 -65.02 34.49 2.53
CA ALA A 169 -64.71 35.75 1.84
C ALA A 169 -65.93 36.71 1.70
N ALA A 170 -67.06 36.41 2.36
CA ALA A 170 -68.32 37.12 2.20
C ALA A 170 -68.33 38.55 2.80
N HIS A 171 -67.43 38.87 3.74
CA HIS A 171 -67.31 40.22 4.30
C HIS A 171 -65.90 40.76 4.16
N SER A 172 -65.79 42.00 3.66
CA SER A 172 -64.53 42.73 3.60
C SER A 172 -64.75 44.21 3.88
N CYS A 173 -63.83 44.84 4.60
CA CYS A 173 -63.84 46.29 4.81
C CYS A 173 -62.45 46.89 4.54
N CYS A 174 -62.41 48.17 4.19
CA CYS A 174 -61.15 48.92 4.25
C CYS A 174 -60.93 49.39 5.69
N VAL A 175 -59.68 49.53 6.09
CA VAL A 175 -59.34 50.12 7.39
C VAL A 175 -59.83 51.57 7.41
N ASP A 176 -60.70 51.90 8.36
CA ASP A 176 -61.31 53.24 8.48
C ASP A 176 -60.41 54.18 9.31
N SER A 177 -60.08 55.35 8.77
CA SER A 177 -59.28 56.39 9.44
C SER A 177 -60.09 57.61 9.91
N ARG A 178 -61.41 57.67 9.66
CA ARG A 178 -62.24 58.85 9.97
C ARG A 178 -62.27 59.23 11.44
N ALA A 179 -62.28 58.23 12.32
CA ALA A 179 -62.32 58.46 13.76
C ALA A 179 -61.04 59.16 14.26
N LEU A 180 -59.88 58.76 13.73
CA LEU A 180 -58.58 59.38 14.02
C LEU A 180 -58.54 60.84 13.55
N ARG A 181 -59.00 61.11 12.33
CA ARG A 181 -59.08 62.47 11.78
C ARG A 181 -60.00 63.40 12.57
N ARG A 182 -61.12 62.90 13.11
CA ARG A 182 -62.01 63.69 14.00
C ARG A 182 -61.31 64.12 15.28
N ILE A 183 -60.38 63.32 15.80
CA ILE A 183 -59.60 63.64 17.00
C ILE A 183 -58.51 64.68 16.66
N GLN A 184 -57.88 64.57 15.49
CA GLN A 184 -56.81 65.47 15.08
C GLN A 184 -57.31 66.83 14.54
N GLU A 185 -58.42 66.88 13.78
CA GLU A 185 -58.97 68.09 13.13
C GLU A 185 -60.51 68.22 13.29
N PRO A 186 -61.01 68.77 14.41
CA PRO A 186 -62.43 68.68 14.77
C PRO A 186 -63.43 69.63 14.05
N PHE A 187 -63.03 70.48 13.08
CA PHE A 187 -63.85 71.63 12.62
C PHE A 187 -64.10 71.79 11.09
N VAL A 188 -64.07 70.73 10.29
CA VAL A 188 -64.24 70.85 8.81
C VAL A 188 -65.63 70.37 8.34
N LEU A 189 -66.46 71.31 7.84
CA LEU A 189 -67.89 71.12 7.48
C LEU A 189 -68.16 70.42 6.13
N ALA A 190 -67.12 70.07 5.37
CA ALA A 190 -67.15 69.09 4.29
C ALA A 190 -65.70 68.74 3.92
N PRO A 191 -65.30 67.46 3.77
CA PRO A 191 -63.95 67.19 3.29
C PRO A 191 -63.90 67.41 1.78
N ALA A 192 -63.43 68.58 1.36
CA ALA A 192 -62.91 68.72 0.01
C ALA A 192 -61.58 67.95 -0.06
N THR A 193 -61.56 66.87 -0.84
CA THR A 193 -60.39 66.13 -1.38
C THR A 193 -59.66 65.04 -0.57
N ARG A 194 -60.15 64.52 0.56
CA ARG A 194 -59.53 63.33 1.22
C ARG A 194 -60.48 62.14 1.34
N VAL A 195 -60.03 60.94 0.99
CA VAL A 195 -60.82 59.69 1.02
C VAL A 195 -60.52 58.91 2.31
N ASP A 196 -61.50 58.12 2.79
CA ASP A 196 -61.38 57.28 3.99
C ASP A 196 -60.42 56.10 3.76
N GLY A 197 -59.53 55.82 4.73
CA GLY A 197 -58.62 54.68 4.70
C GLY A 197 -57.29 54.88 3.96
N GLU A 198 -56.92 56.14 3.69
CA GLU A 198 -55.66 56.55 3.06
C GLU A 198 -54.59 56.90 4.10
N ILE A 199 -53.46 56.16 4.11
CA ILE A 199 -52.26 56.43 4.92
C ILE A 199 -51.16 56.93 3.98
N LEU A 200 -50.46 58.00 4.35
CA LEU A 200 -49.45 58.60 3.50
C LEU A 200 -48.08 57.99 3.81
N VAL A 201 -47.40 57.51 2.76
CA VAL A 201 -46.09 56.89 2.88
C VAL A 201 -45.16 57.53 1.86
N ALA A 202 -43.96 57.93 2.29
CA ALA A 202 -42.94 58.50 1.41
C ALA A 202 -41.59 57.81 1.65
N ALA A 203 -40.79 57.70 0.58
CA ALA A 203 -39.44 57.14 0.68
C ALA A 203 -38.48 58.12 1.37
N THR A 204 -37.52 57.59 2.13
CA THR A 204 -36.39 58.34 2.71
C THR A 204 -35.05 57.64 2.42
N MET A 205 -33.93 58.30 2.70
CA MET A 205 -32.59 57.72 2.48
C MET A 205 -32.28 56.61 3.48
N THR A 206 -31.66 55.52 3.00
CA THR A 206 -31.26 54.37 3.82
C THR A 206 -30.20 54.76 4.85
N THR A 207 -30.35 54.29 6.09
CA THR A 207 -29.39 54.51 7.19
C THR A 207 -28.70 53.21 7.62
N GLU A 208 -27.63 53.30 8.43
CA GLU A 208 -26.98 52.12 9.01
C GLU A 208 -27.84 51.50 10.12
N ALA A 209 -27.77 50.17 10.27
CA ALA A 209 -28.50 49.43 11.28
C ALA A 209 -28.12 49.88 12.72
N PRO A 210 -29.09 50.25 13.58
CA PRO A 210 -28.78 50.72 14.93
C PRO A 210 -28.55 49.59 15.95
N PHE A 211 -28.83 48.33 15.61
CA PHE A 211 -28.72 47.16 16.49
C PHE A 211 -28.38 45.86 15.73
N MET A 212 -27.95 44.81 16.46
CA MET A 212 -27.77 43.43 15.98
C MET A 212 -28.11 42.39 17.07
N MET A 213 -28.29 41.12 16.70
CA MET A 213 -28.54 40.00 17.64
C MET A 213 -27.29 39.16 17.90
N GLU A 214 -27.06 38.73 19.14
CA GLU A 214 -26.02 37.77 19.57
C GLU A 214 -26.66 36.57 20.30
N PRO A 215 -26.05 35.36 20.35
CA PRO A 215 -24.76 34.96 19.79
C PRO A 215 -24.80 34.65 18.27
N ILE A 216 -23.62 34.72 17.65
CA ILE A 216 -23.38 34.40 16.22
C ILE A 216 -22.86 32.95 16.04
N ALA A 217 -22.49 32.27 17.14
CA ALA A 217 -21.97 30.90 17.11
C ALA A 217 -23.10 29.87 16.93
N PRO A 218 -22.82 28.69 16.33
CA PRO A 218 -23.82 27.64 16.15
C PRO A 218 -24.40 27.15 17.48
N VAL A 219 -25.72 27.04 17.53
CA VAL A 219 -26.42 26.42 18.67
C VAL A 219 -26.44 24.90 18.47
N GLN A 220 -26.07 24.13 19.51
CA GLN A 220 -26.00 22.67 19.42
C GLN A 220 -27.37 22.03 19.63
N PHE A 221 -27.85 21.28 18.64
CA PHE A 221 -29.10 20.54 18.69
C PHE A 221 -28.81 19.03 18.69
N ALA A 222 -29.27 18.33 19.73
CA ALA A 222 -29.21 16.88 19.77
C ALA A 222 -30.38 16.29 18.97
N ARG A 223 -30.08 15.34 18.06
CA ARG A 223 -31.11 14.68 17.22
C ARG A 223 -32.24 14.01 17.99
N PRO A 224 -32.02 13.40 19.18
CA PRO A 224 -33.09 12.81 19.99
C PRO A 224 -34.06 13.82 20.61
N VAL A 225 -33.69 15.10 20.70
CA VAL A 225 -34.48 16.13 21.37
C VAL A 225 -35.39 16.81 20.35
N LEU A 226 -36.70 16.85 20.62
CA LEU A 226 -37.71 17.42 19.70
C LEU A 226 -37.93 18.93 19.91
N SER A 227 -37.48 19.48 21.03
CA SER A 227 -37.64 20.89 21.37
C SER A 227 -36.33 21.46 21.88
N HIS A 228 -35.80 22.44 21.16
CA HIS A 228 -34.56 23.13 21.49
C HIS A 228 -34.85 24.57 21.92
N SER A 229 -33.93 25.17 22.68
CA SER A 229 -34.03 26.58 23.03
C SER A 229 -32.71 27.29 22.81
N ALA A 230 -32.78 28.54 22.35
CA ALA A 230 -31.64 29.42 22.13
C ALA A 230 -31.94 30.78 22.76
N VAL A 231 -30.99 31.35 23.49
CA VAL A 231 -31.14 32.68 24.09
C VAL A 231 -30.35 33.68 23.25
N LEU A 232 -31.03 34.71 22.77
CA LEU A 232 -30.47 35.79 21.97
C LEU A 232 -30.51 37.12 22.75
N THR A 233 -29.52 37.98 22.58
CA THR A 233 -29.46 39.31 23.19
C THR A 233 -29.29 40.39 22.12
N THR A 234 -29.87 41.56 22.35
CA THR A 234 -29.74 42.70 21.45
C THR A 234 -28.45 43.47 21.77
N LYS A 235 -27.57 43.59 20.78
CA LYS A 235 -26.38 44.45 20.82
C LYS A 235 -26.64 45.76 20.09
N ARG A 236 -26.35 46.88 20.77
CA ARG A 236 -26.52 48.22 20.20
C ARG A 236 -25.30 48.57 19.36
N LEU A 237 -25.53 48.87 18.08
CA LEU A 237 -24.50 49.35 17.15
C LEU A 237 -24.35 50.88 17.22
N GLN A 238 -25.46 51.57 17.49
CA GLN A 238 -25.48 53.01 17.71
C GLN A 238 -25.88 53.34 19.15
N GLU A 239 -25.07 54.16 19.84
CA GLU A 239 -25.24 54.44 21.27
C GLU A 239 -26.57 55.15 21.61
N ALA A 240 -27.07 55.95 20.67
CA ALA A 240 -28.34 56.68 20.77
C ALA A 240 -29.58 55.77 20.68
N PHE A 241 -29.45 54.52 20.23
CA PHE A 241 -30.56 53.58 20.15
C PHE A 241 -30.94 53.05 21.55
N LYS A 242 -32.06 53.55 22.10
CA LYS A 242 -32.56 53.17 23.43
C LYS A 242 -33.89 52.41 23.41
N THR A 243 -34.51 52.31 22.24
CA THR A 243 -35.79 51.64 22.00
C THR A 243 -35.63 50.11 22.03
N PRO A 244 -36.63 49.37 22.56
CA PRO A 244 -36.64 47.92 22.49
C PRO A 244 -36.88 47.46 21.04
N VAL A 245 -36.29 46.32 20.68
CA VAL A 245 -36.56 45.64 19.40
C VAL A 245 -37.65 44.58 19.58
N THR A 246 -38.37 44.29 18.52
CA THR A 246 -39.40 43.25 18.46
C THR A 246 -38.92 42.15 17.51
N LEU A 247 -38.81 40.91 17.99
CA LEU A 247 -38.61 39.77 17.09
C LEU A 247 -39.93 39.35 16.47
N LEU A 248 -39.89 39.14 15.17
CA LEU A 248 -40.96 38.60 14.36
C LEU A 248 -40.51 37.24 13.80
N PRO A 249 -41.42 36.26 13.69
CA PRO A 249 -41.09 34.98 13.08
C PRO A 249 -40.70 35.19 11.60
N GLY A 250 -39.52 34.71 11.21
CA GLY A 250 -39.11 34.61 9.82
C GLY A 250 -39.72 33.38 9.13
N PRO A 251 -39.43 33.14 7.83
CA PRO A 251 -39.91 31.96 7.12
C PRO A 251 -39.25 30.69 7.70
N LEU A 252 -40.05 29.83 8.34
CA LEU A 252 -39.58 28.57 8.93
C LEU A 252 -39.67 27.40 7.95
N PRO A 253 -38.76 26.40 8.04
CA PRO A 253 -38.93 25.14 7.33
C PRO A 253 -40.21 24.41 7.75
N SER A 254 -40.78 23.62 6.84
CA SER A 254 -41.99 22.84 7.11
C SER A 254 -41.83 21.93 8.34
N GLY A 255 -42.80 21.95 9.25
CA GLY A 255 -42.83 21.11 10.45
C GLY A 255 -42.19 21.72 11.71
N TRP A 256 -41.71 22.96 11.63
CA TRP A 256 -41.14 23.69 12.77
C TRP A 256 -42.05 24.82 13.26
N THR A 257 -42.14 24.97 14.58
CA THR A 257 -42.79 26.11 15.22
C THR A 257 -41.80 26.88 16.09
N VAL A 258 -41.87 28.20 16.07
CA VAL A 258 -41.05 29.10 16.90
C VAL A 258 -41.91 29.80 17.93
N GLY A 259 -41.51 29.69 19.20
CA GLY A 259 -41.94 30.58 20.27
C GLY A 259 -40.86 31.59 20.60
N THR A 260 -41.26 32.83 20.90
CA THR A 260 -40.35 33.87 21.39
C THR A 260 -40.84 34.41 22.73
N ALA A 261 -39.98 34.44 23.73
CA ALA A 261 -40.23 35.09 25.02
C ALA A 261 -39.17 36.16 25.28
N ILE A 262 -39.55 37.26 25.92
CA ILE A 262 -38.64 38.36 26.25
C ILE A 262 -38.60 38.53 27.76
N ASP A 263 -37.43 38.44 28.36
CA ASP A 263 -37.19 38.78 29.77
C ASP A 263 -35.95 39.69 29.88
N LYS A 264 -36.12 40.89 30.44
CA LYS A 264 -35.04 41.87 30.70
C LYS A 264 -34.07 42.12 29.53
N GLY A 265 -34.55 42.06 28.28
CA GLY A 265 -33.75 42.30 27.07
C GLY A 265 -33.02 41.08 26.52
N ALA A 266 -33.21 39.90 27.12
CA ALA A 266 -32.86 38.61 26.53
C ALA A 266 -34.11 38.01 25.87
N HIS A 267 -33.93 37.55 24.63
CA HIS A 267 -34.95 36.95 23.80
C HIS A 267 -34.72 35.44 23.78
N THR A 268 -35.54 34.68 24.49
CA THR A 268 -35.50 33.22 24.43
C THR A 268 -36.33 32.75 23.24
N LEU A 269 -35.67 32.06 22.32
CA LEU A 269 -36.27 31.38 21.20
C LEU A 269 -36.45 29.91 21.55
N SER A 270 -37.67 29.39 21.43
CA SER A 270 -37.97 27.97 21.55
C SER A 270 -38.34 27.43 20.18
N LEU A 271 -37.53 26.48 19.69
CA LEU A 271 -37.75 25.78 18.44
C LEU A 271 -38.37 24.42 18.78
N THR A 272 -39.58 24.15 18.29
CA THR A 272 -40.22 22.85 18.50
C THR A 272 -40.51 22.20 17.17
N ARG A 273 -40.05 20.95 17.01
CA ARG A 273 -40.30 20.12 15.84
C ARG A 273 -41.60 19.36 16.04
N SER A 274 -42.53 19.49 15.10
CA SER A 274 -43.76 18.70 15.06
C SER A 274 -43.45 17.27 14.65
N VAL A 275 -44.02 16.28 15.34
CA VAL A 275 -43.93 14.87 14.93
C VAL A 275 -44.88 14.68 13.73
N VAL A 276 -44.33 14.58 12.52
CA VAL A 276 -45.12 14.23 11.33
C VAL A 276 -45.21 12.71 11.25
N ASN A 277 -46.42 12.19 10.98
CA ASN A 277 -46.72 10.76 10.88
C ASN A 277 -45.75 10.02 9.94
N ALA A 278 -45.48 8.75 10.26
CA ALA A 278 -44.48 7.87 9.65
C ALA A 278 -44.64 7.56 8.13
N GLU A 279 -45.59 8.18 7.44
CA GLU A 279 -45.86 7.92 6.01
C GLU A 279 -45.23 8.95 5.06
N ASP A 280 -44.63 10.03 5.57
CA ASP A 280 -43.98 11.05 4.74
C ASP A 280 -42.49 10.75 4.58
N ARG A 281 -42.08 10.20 3.42
CA ARG A 281 -40.70 9.76 3.13
C ARG A 281 -39.67 10.91 3.06
N GLY A 282 -40.11 12.15 3.23
CA GLY A 282 -39.24 13.33 3.23
C GLY A 282 -38.62 13.68 4.59
N GLY A 283 -39.26 13.32 5.71
CA GLY A 283 -38.84 13.77 7.05
C GLY A 283 -38.77 15.32 7.20
N PRO A 284 -38.79 15.86 8.44
CA PRO A 284 -38.45 17.26 8.65
C PRO A 284 -36.98 17.50 8.28
N VAL A 285 -36.72 18.43 7.36
CA VAL A 285 -35.35 18.81 6.97
C VAL A 285 -34.61 19.37 8.19
N GLU A 286 -33.43 18.81 8.48
CA GLU A 286 -32.50 19.35 9.48
C GLU A 286 -32.08 20.76 9.03
N ALA A 287 -32.52 21.79 9.75
CA ALA A 287 -32.16 23.16 9.43
C ALA A 287 -30.69 23.42 9.83
N GLU A 288 -29.90 23.97 8.92
CA GLU A 288 -28.53 24.44 9.20
C GLU A 288 -28.51 25.89 9.69
N GLN A 289 -29.55 26.67 9.35
CA GLN A 289 -29.73 28.07 9.76
C GLN A 289 -31.21 28.40 9.98
N LEU A 290 -31.48 29.33 10.91
CA LEU A 290 -32.83 29.81 11.24
C LEU A 290 -32.95 31.32 11.00
N PRO A 291 -33.78 31.78 10.05
CA PRO A 291 -33.97 33.21 9.78
C PRO A 291 -34.91 33.87 10.81
N LEU A 292 -34.47 35.00 11.37
CA LEU A 292 -35.18 35.79 12.38
C LEU A 292 -35.35 37.23 11.89
N LEU A 293 -36.57 37.75 11.92
CA LEU A 293 -36.86 39.13 11.56
C LEU A 293 -36.90 40.00 12.82
N VAL A 294 -36.26 41.17 12.82
CA VAL A 294 -36.14 42.02 14.01
C VAL A 294 -36.50 43.46 13.67
N TYR A 295 -37.63 43.94 14.21
CA TYR A 295 -38.12 45.30 14.05
C TYR A 295 -37.61 46.22 15.16
N GLY A 296 -37.18 47.43 14.80
CA GLY A 296 -36.85 48.48 15.77
C GLY A 296 -37.09 49.87 15.21
N GLU A 297 -37.39 50.83 16.09
CA GLU A 297 -37.62 52.23 15.72
C GLU A 297 -36.47 53.12 16.20
N PHE A 298 -35.92 53.94 15.32
CA PHE A 298 -34.86 54.88 15.63
C PHE A 298 -35.09 56.23 14.94
N ASN A 299 -35.00 57.33 15.69
CA ASN A 299 -35.24 58.69 15.20
C ASN A 299 -36.59 58.89 14.48
N GLY A 300 -37.62 58.13 14.84
CA GLY A 300 -38.94 58.21 14.21
C GLY A 300 -39.11 57.42 12.92
N HIS A 301 -38.08 56.65 12.51
CA HIS A 301 -38.10 55.71 11.40
C HIS A 301 -38.09 54.27 11.93
N GLY A 302 -39.00 53.44 11.47
CA GLY A 302 -38.96 52.00 11.75
C GLY A 302 -38.09 51.27 10.74
N ARG A 303 -37.45 50.20 11.19
CA ARG A 303 -36.55 49.38 10.38
C ARG A 303 -36.68 47.91 10.75
N ILE A 304 -36.49 47.02 9.78
CA ILE A 304 -36.44 45.58 9.99
C ILE A 304 -35.11 44.98 9.49
N GLU A 305 -34.54 44.08 10.29
CA GLU A 305 -33.30 43.36 9.99
C GLU A 305 -33.52 41.85 10.03
N THR A 306 -32.85 41.10 9.14
CA THR A 306 -32.92 39.63 9.09
C THR A 306 -31.62 39.02 9.62
N TYR A 307 -31.72 38.12 10.61
CA TYR A 307 -30.58 37.40 11.21
C TYR A 307 -30.72 35.89 11.04
N ASN A 308 -29.70 35.22 10.48
CA ASN A 308 -29.66 33.77 10.32
C ASN A 308 -28.86 33.13 11.47
N LEU A 309 -29.55 32.43 12.37
CA LEU A 309 -28.93 31.73 13.51
C LEU A 309 -28.42 30.34 13.06
N PRO A 310 -27.11 30.04 13.11
CA PRO A 310 -26.57 28.74 12.72
C PRO A 310 -26.89 27.61 13.73
N ILE A 311 -27.12 26.40 13.23
CA ILE A 311 -27.44 25.19 14.00
C ILE A 311 -26.38 24.10 13.75
N ALA A 312 -25.92 23.43 14.80
CA ALA A 312 -25.01 22.29 14.73
C ALA A 312 -25.67 21.03 15.32
N TRP A 313 -25.85 19.98 14.52
CA TRP A 313 -26.46 18.73 14.95
C TRP A 313 -25.44 17.77 15.59
N ILE A 314 -25.79 17.20 16.74
CA ILE A 314 -24.98 16.20 17.44
C ILE A 314 -25.72 14.87 17.59
N ASP A 315 -24.96 13.77 17.50
CA ASP A 315 -25.40 12.42 17.82
C ASP A 315 -24.85 12.05 19.20
N PRO A 316 -25.70 11.94 20.25
CA PRO A 316 -25.22 11.74 21.62
C PRO A 316 -24.37 10.48 21.81
N VAL A 317 -24.60 9.46 20.97
CA VAL A 317 -23.87 8.18 20.98
C VAL A 317 -23.53 7.78 19.54
N ARG A 318 -22.26 7.40 19.32
CA ARG A 318 -21.81 6.68 18.12
C ARG A 318 -21.01 5.45 18.53
N VAL A 319 -21.13 4.39 17.75
CA VAL A 319 -20.51 3.09 18.03
C VAL A 319 -19.75 2.57 16.82
N THR A 320 -18.61 1.93 17.07
CA THR A 320 -17.79 1.26 16.05
C THR A 320 -17.36 -0.10 16.56
N THR A 321 -17.17 -1.07 15.67
CA THR A 321 -16.77 -2.43 16.05
C THR A 321 -15.36 -2.77 15.55
N ARG A 322 -14.65 -3.60 16.31
CA ARG A 322 -13.36 -4.18 15.94
C ARG A 322 -13.33 -5.64 16.34
N PHE A 323 -12.77 -6.50 15.49
CA PHE A 323 -12.55 -7.91 15.77
C PHE A 323 -11.07 -8.15 16.10
N PRO A 324 -10.68 -8.24 17.39
CA PRO A 324 -9.29 -8.50 17.78
C PRO A 324 -8.81 -9.92 17.47
N GLU A 325 -9.74 -10.86 17.27
CA GLU A 325 -9.46 -12.27 16.97
C GLU A 325 -10.06 -12.62 15.60
N PRO A 326 -9.45 -13.55 14.85
CA PRO A 326 -9.97 -13.99 13.57
C PRO A 326 -11.18 -14.90 13.71
N PHE A 327 -11.99 -14.92 12.66
CA PHE A 327 -13.27 -15.60 12.62
C PHE A 327 -13.09 -17.01 12.07
N VAL A 328 -13.06 -18.03 12.93
CA VAL A 328 -12.78 -19.43 12.54
C VAL A 328 -13.99 -20.32 12.85
N ARG A 329 -14.41 -21.17 11.88
CA ARG A 329 -15.52 -22.13 12.02
C ARG A 329 -15.35 -23.00 13.27
N GLY A 330 -16.43 -23.17 14.04
CA GLY A 330 -16.43 -23.97 15.27
C GLY A 330 -15.75 -23.30 16.47
N GLY A 331 -15.24 -22.08 16.30
CA GLY A 331 -14.52 -21.33 17.32
C GLY A 331 -15.36 -20.27 18.03
N ARG A 332 -14.64 -19.40 18.73
CA ARG A 332 -15.16 -18.18 19.36
C ARG A 332 -14.38 -16.99 18.83
N ALA A 333 -15.05 -15.85 18.70
CA ALA A 333 -14.41 -14.61 18.28
C ALA A 333 -14.90 -13.46 19.15
N SER A 334 -13.97 -12.69 19.69
CA SER A 334 -14.31 -11.47 20.42
C SER A 334 -14.67 -10.34 19.44
N VAL A 335 -15.70 -9.55 19.76
CA VAL A 335 -16.00 -8.26 19.11
C VAL A 335 -15.88 -7.15 20.14
N GLU A 336 -15.02 -6.17 19.88
CA GLU A 336 -14.84 -4.97 20.68
C GLU A 336 -15.70 -3.84 20.10
N VAL A 337 -16.63 -3.31 20.89
CA VAL A 337 -17.46 -2.15 20.54
C VAL A 337 -16.86 -0.93 21.23
N ASN A 338 -16.47 0.07 20.44
CA ASN A 338 -16.00 1.37 20.93
C ASN A 338 -17.14 2.38 20.85
N LEU A 339 -17.37 3.07 21.96
CA LEU A 339 -18.46 3.99 22.20
C LEU A 339 -17.94 5.43 22.32
N PHE A 340 -18.47 6.32 21.49
CA PHE A 340 -18.19 7.75 21.48
C PHE A 340 -19.44 8.49 21.97
N ARG A 341 -19.25 9.47 22.88
CA ARG A 341 -20.33 10.29 23.44
C ARG A 341 -20.10 11.77 23.15
N GLU A 342 -21.15 12.48 22.77
CA GLU A 342 -21.16 13.92 22.53
C GLU A 342 -22.31 14.58 23.32
N GLY A 343 -22.17 15.86 23.69
CA GLY A 343 -23.27 16.63 24.33
C GLY A 343 -23.23 16.74 25.87
N GLY A 344 -22.29 16.11 26.57
CA GLY A 344 -22.04 16.37 27.99
C GLY A 344 -22.99 15.68 28.99
N ASP A 345 -23.85 14.76 28.54
CA ASP A 345 -24.74 13.93 29.38
C ASP A 345 -24.35 12.44 29.28
N PRO A 346 -23.33 11.96 30.02
CA PRO A 346 -22.88 10.58 29.92
C PRO A 346 -23.87 9.63 30.59
N GLN A 347 -24.68 8.94 29.79
CA GLN A 347 -25.58 7.88 30.26
C GLN A 347 -25.05 6.47 29.95
N PRO A 348 -25.49 5.44 30.71
CA PRO A 348 -25.26 4.05 30.36
C PRO A 348 -25.87 3.73 28.99
N VAL A 349 -25.16 2.95 28.17
CA VAL A 349 -25.61 2.57 26.83
C VAL A 349 -25.77 1.06 26.77
N MET A 350 -26.98 0.59 26.48
CA MET A 350 -27.25 -0.82 26.26
C MET A 350 -26.98 -1.16 24.80
N ILE A 351 -26.11 -2.14 24.57
CA ILE A 351 -25.73 -2.64 23.24
C ILE A 351 -26.38 -4.01 23.02
N SER A 352 -27.10 -4.16 21.92
CA SER A 352 -27.59 -5.44 21.41
C SER A 352 -27.18 -5.66 19.95
N LEU A 353 -27.03 -6.93 19.57
CA LEU A 353 -26.63 -7.36 18.24
C LEU A 353 -27.84 -8.03 17.57
N ALA A 354 -28.22 -7.56 16.38
CA ALA A 354 -29.31 -8.05 15.57
C ALA A 354 -28.80 -8.46 14.17
N ASP A 355 -29.62 -9.19 13.42
CA ASP A 355 -29.32 -9.64 12.05
C ASP A 355 -28.04 -10.48 11.91
N LEU A 356 -27.65 -11.21 12.96
CA LEU A 356 -26.53 -12.15 12.90
C LEU A 356 -26.87 -13.30 11.93
N PRO A 357 -25.93 -13.70 11.04
CA PRO A 357 -26.13 -14.86 10.17
C PRO A 357 -26.41 -16.15 10.94
N VAL A 358 -27.17 -17.05 10.32
CA VAL A 358 -27.51 -18.36 10.89
C VAL A 358 -26.23 -19.12 11.23
N GLY A 359 -26.07 -19.54 12.49
CA GLY A 359 -24.88 -20.25 12.98
C GLY A 359 -23.89 -19.36 13.74
N ILE A 360 -24.13 -18.06 13.84
CA ILE A 360 -23.39 -17.13 14.72
C ILE A 360 -24.32 -16.67 15.84
N SER A 361 -23.91 -16.82 17.10
CA SER A 361 -24.68 -16.33 18.25
C SER A 361 -23.86 -15.42 19.14
N ALA A 362 -24.55 -14.51 19.84
CA ALA A 362 -23.99 -13.52 20.73
C ALA A 362 -24.82 -13.40 22.02
N PRO A 363 -24.29 -12.75 23.08
CA PRO A 363 -25.07 -12.39 24.26
C PRO A 363 -26.25 -11.47 23.92
N GLU A 364 -27.34 -11.56 24.68
CA GLU A 364 -28.61 -10.86 24.40
C GLU A 364 -28.47 -9.32 24.43
N ALA A 365 -27.80 -8.77 25.46
CA ALA A 365 -27.41 -7.37 25.53
C ALA A 365 -26.28 -7.15 26.55
N VAL A 366 -25.48 -6.08 26.38
CA VAL A 366 -24.46 -5.65 27.37
C VAL A 366 -24.60 -4.16 27.62
N THR A 367 -24.56 -3.76 28.89
CA THR A 367 -24.60 -2.33 29.27
C THR A 367 -23.18 -1.79 29.43
N ILE A 368 -22.84 -0.76 28.65
CA ILE A 368 -21.62 0.03 28.82
C ILE A 368 -21.94 1.14 29.83
N ALA A 369 -21.25 1.12 30.98
CA ALA A 369 -21.46 2.14 32.01
C ALA A 369 -21.08 3.54 31.51
N ALA A 370 -21.60 4.58 32.17
CA ALA A 370 -21.40 5.98 31.80
C ALA A 370 -19.91 6.39 31.74
N ASP A 371 -19.06 5.76 32.56
CA ASP A 371 -17.61 5.99 32.67
C ASP A 371 -16.76 5.10 31.73
N GLN A 372 -17.40 4.21 30.97
CA GLN A 372 -16.73 3.29 30.05
C GLN A 372 -16.96 3.70 28.59
N THR A 373 -15.93 3.51 27.76
CA THR A 373 -15.97 3.83 26.32
C THR A 373 -15.85 2.61 25.42
N LYS A 374 -15.81 1.40 26.01
CA LYS A 374 -15.69 0.16 25.26
C LYS A 374 -16.34 -1.02 25.98
N ALA A 375 -16.80 -1.99 25.22
CA ALA A 375 -17.19 -3.31 25.70
C ALA A 375 -16.73 -4.40 24.73
N THR A 376 -16.57 -5.62 25.24
CA THR A 376 -16.18 -6.79 24.44
C THR A 376 -17.21 -7.89 24.61
N PHE A 377 -17.60 -8.54 23.52
CA PHE A 377 -18.58 -9.62 23.46
C PHE A 377 -17.90 -10.83 22.83
N GLU A 378 -18.20 -12.05 23.32
CA GLU A 378 -17.81 -13.27 22.62
C GLU A 378 -18.93 -13.71 21.67
N LEU A 379 -18.58 -13.95 20.40
CA LEU A 379 -19.42 -14.57 19.40
C LEU A 379 -19.09 -16.06 19.33
N GLN A 380 -20.10 -16.91 19.33
CA GLN A 380 -19.95 -18.34 19.10
C GLN A 380 -20.21 -18.64 17.62
N ILE A 381 -19.28 -19.32 16.97
CA ILE A 381 -19.34 -19.64 15.54
C ILE A 381 -19.56 -21.16 15.40
N ALA A 382 -20.65 -21.57 14.77
CA ALA A 382 -20.93 -22.99 14.51
C ALA A 382 -19.89 -23.60 13.55
N GLY A 383 -19.67 -24.91 13.64
CA GLY A 383 -18.72 -25.61 12.76
C GLY A 383 -19.20 -25.70 11.30
N ASP A 384 -20.51 -25.72 11.12
CA ASP A 384 -21.24 -25.89 9.87
C ASP A 384 -21.86 -24.58 9.34
N VAL A 385 -21.44 -23.42 9.86
CA VAL A 385 -21.97 -22.10 9.50
C VAL A 385 -21.82 -21.82 7.99
N ASP A 386 -22.90 -21.79 7.22
CA ASP A 386 -22.83 -21.49 5.79
C ASP A 386 -23.10 -20.00 5.54
N LEU A 387 -22.05 -19.27 5.17
CA LEU A 387 -22.16 -17.88 4.75
C LEU A 387 -22.30 -17.77 3.21
N GLY A 388 -22.25 -18.87 2.45
CA GLY A 388 -22.23 -18.85 0.99
C GLY A 388 -20.86 -18.47 0.40
N ASP A 389 -20.57 -18.96 -0.81
CA ASP A 389 -19.31 -18.67 -1.53
C ASP A 389 -19.29 -17.22 -2.00
N VAL A 390 -18.56 -16.35 -1.30
CA VAL A 390 -18.27 -14.99 -1.79
C VAL A 390 -16.76 -14.74 -1.78
N ASN A 391 -16.10 -15.25 -2.81
CA ASN A 391 -14.71 -14.90 -3.16
C ASN A 391 -14.56 -13.48 -3.75
N LEU A 392 -15.58 -12.62 -3.62
CA LEU A 392 -15.62 -11.24 -4.12
C LEU A 392 -16.22 -10.36 -3.02
N GLU A 393 -15.52 -9.29 -2.64
CA GLU A 393 -15.91 -8.23 -1.69
C GLU A 393 -17.42 -8.14 -1.39
N GLY A 394 -17.86 -8.76 -0.29
CA GLY A 394 -19.26 -8.73 0.15
C GLY A 394 -19.39 -9.29 1.56
N ALA A 395 -18.88 -8.57 2.56
CA ALA A 395 -18.96 -8.98 3.95
C ALA A 395 -20.42 -9.05 4.42
N HIS A 396 -20.86 -10.23 4.84
CA HIS A 396 -22.05 -10.36 5.68
C HIS A 396 -21.95 -9.35 6.83
N ALA A 397 -23.03 -8.68 7.16
CA ALA A 397 -23.04 -7.65 8.20
C ALA A 397 -24.04 -8.01 9.29
N PHE A 398 -23.85 -7.44 10.46
CA PHE A 398 -24.81 -7.48 11.56
C PHE A 398 -25.18 -6.05 11.97
N THR A 399 -26.34 -5.90 12.58
CA THR A 399 -26.83 -4.62 13.09
C THR A 399 -26.50 -4.52 14.56
N LEU A 400 -25.83 -3.43 14.97
CA LEU A 400 -25.58 -3.09 16.36
C LEU A 400 -26.54 -1.98 16.77
N CYS A 401 -27.36 -2.26 17.78
CA CYS A 401 -28.32 -1.32 18.36
C CYS A 401 -27.79 -0.79 19.70
N ALA A 402 -27.60 0.51 19.79
CA ALA A 402 -27.18 1.22 21.00
C ALA A 402 -28.36 2.02 21.56
N ALA A 403 -28.94 1.58 22.66
CA ALA A 403 -30.05 2.24 23.34
C ALA A 403 -29.55 3.00 24.58
N SER A 404 -29.97 4.26 24.75
CA SER A 404 -29.60 5.09 25.89
C SER A 404 -30.63 6.22 26.08
N THR A 405 -30.35 7.11 27.03
CA THR A 405 -31.13 8.32 27.28
C THR A 405 -30.23 9.54 27.09
N TYR A 406 -30.78 10.66 26.63
CA TYR A 406 -30.08 11.94 26.55
C TYR A 406 -31.04 13.05 26.95
N GLU A 407 -30.69 13.83 27.98
CA GLU A 407 -31.56 14.87 28.57
C GLU A 407 -32.96 14.36 28.94
N GLY A 408 -33.07 13.09 29.38
CA GLY A 408 -34.32 12.45 29.75
C GLY A 408 -35.15 11.89 28.59
N HIS A 409 -34.63 11.92 27.37
CA HIS A 409 -35.26 11.34 26.18
C HIS A 409 -34.60 10.02 25.77
N ASP A 410 -35.39 8.95 25.66
CA ASP A 410 -34.93 7.66 25.17
C ASP A 410 -34.61 7.72 23.68
N PHE A 411 -33.49 7.12 23.28
CA PHE A 411 -33.14 6.97 21.87
C PHE A 411 -32.42 5.66 21.60
N THR A 412 -32.44 5.23 20.34
CA THR A 412 -31.70 4.06 19.88
C THR A 412 -31.00 4.38 18.58
N VAL A 413 -29.72 4.07 18.50
CA VAL A 413 -28.89 4.20 17.30
C VAL A 413 -28.61 2.80 16.77
N ALA A 414 -29.09 2.51 15.56
CA ALA A 414 -28.74 1.29 14.84
C ALA A 414 -27.60 1.59 13.86
N SER A 415 -26.62 0.70 13.77
CA SER A 415 -25.50 0.81 12.84
C SER A 415 -25.12 -0.56 12.30
N THR A 416 -24.88 -0.66 10.99
CA THR A 416 -24.52 -1.91 10.32
C THR A 416 -23.00 -2.07 10.29
N HIS A 417 -22.50 -3.23 10.71
CA HIS A 417 -21.07 -3.52 10.79
C HIS A 417 -20.72 -4.80 10.02
N PRO A 418 -19.64 -4.81 9.22
CA PRO A 418 -19.22 -6.00 8.48
C PRO A 418 -18.64 -7.07 9.41
N LEU A 419 -18.90 -8.34 9.09
CA LEU A 419 -18.22 -9.48 9.69
C LEU A 419 -16.86 -9.70 9.01
N PRO A 420 -15.85 -10.19 9.75
CA PRO A 420 -14.58 -10.60 9.16
C PRO A 420 -14.74 -11.81 8.23
N VAL A 421 -13.73 -12.07 7.40
CA VAL A 421 -13.66 -13.27 6.57
C VAL A 421 -13.66 -14.52 7.47
N LEU A 422 -14.57 -15.44 7.19
CA LEU A 422 -14.68 -16.71 7.90
C LEU A 422 -13.62 -17.70 7.37
N LEU A 423 -12.80 -18.23 8.27
CA LEU A 423 -11.78 -19.24 8.02
C LEU A 423 -12.26 -20.62 8.42
N ASP A 424 -11.86 -21.64 7.65
CA ASP A 424 -12.12 -23.03 8.03
C ASP A 424 -11.29 -23.48 9.22
N SER A 425 -11.82 -24.38 10.04
CA SER A 425 -11.05 -25.03 11.10
C SER A 425 -9.91 -25.89 10.53
N PRO A 426 -8.72 -25.90 11.15
CA PRO A 426 -7.66 -26.83 10.78
C PRO A 426 -8.04 -28.26 11.12
N THR A 427 -7.60 -29.22 10.30
CA THR A 427 -7.78 -30.66 10.53
C THR A 427 -6.78 -31.21 11.56
N LYS A 428 -5.62 -30.56 11.68
CA LYS A 428 -4.56 -30.89 12.64
C LYS A 428 -3.79 -29.63 13.02
N LEU A 429 -3.44 -29.52 14.30
CA LEU A 429 -2.57 -28.47 14.84
C LEU A 429 -1.25 -29.03 15.38
N VAL A 430 -0.20 -28.24 15.24
CA VAL A 430 1.13 -28.42 15.84
C VAL A 430 1.53 -27.11 16.48
N VAL A 431 1.81 -27.13 17.78
CA VAL A 431 2.26 -25.95 18.54
C VAL A 431 3.75 -26.10 18.85
N TYR A 432 4.51 -25.03 18.64
CA TYR A 432 5.92 -24.92 19.02
C TYR A 432 6.16 -23.65 19.86
N PRO A 433 6.95 -23.72 20.93
CA PRO A 433 7.48 -24.94 21.56
C PRO A 433 6.37 -25.74 22.26
N LYS A 434 6.67 -27.00 22.62
CA LYS A 434 5.72 -27.89 23.33
C LYS A 434 5.55 -27.54 24.82
N ALA A 435 6.46 -26.75 25.37
CA ALA A 435 6.45 -26.27 26.75
C ALA A 435 7.20 -24.93 26.81
N VAL A 436 6.89 -24.11 27.80
CA VAL A 436 7.52 -22.80 28.02
C VAL A 436 8.22 -22.79 29.37
N ALA A 437 9.49 -22.37 29.40
CA ALA A 437 10.25 -22.18 30.62
C ALA A 437 10.90 -20.79 30.61
N LEU A 438 10.46 -19.91 31.51
CA LEU A 438 10.96 -18.54 31.67
C LEU A 438 11.73 -18.45 32.98
N THR A 439 13.05 -18.26 32.91
CA THR A 439 13.96 -18.37 34.06
C THR A 439 14.45 -17.03 34.61
N ASP A 440 13.92 -15.90 34.12
CA ASP A 440 14.26 -14.56 34.60
C ASP A 440 13.22 -13.53 34.17
N SER A 441 13.31 -12.31 34.71
CA SER A 441 12.38 -11.19 34.44
C SER A 441 12.40 -10.65 33.01
N ARG A 442 13.44 -10.95 32.24
CA ARG A 442 13.60 -10.54 30.83
C ARG A 442 13.22 -11.67 29.87
N GLY A 443 12.90 -12.85 30.41
CA GLY A 443 12.49 -14.01 29.64
C GLY A 443 11.25 -13.74 28.82
N ARG A 444 11.18 -14.33 27.63
CA ARG A 444 9.95 -14.43 26.84
C ARG A 444 10.03 -15.63 25.91
N GLN A 445 8.90 -16.04 25.37
CA GLN A 445 8.83 -17.15 24.43
C GLN A 445 7.79 -16.86 23.33
N GLN A 446 8.21 -16.82 22.07
CA GLN A 446 7.30 -16.80 20.93
C GLN A 446 6.68 -18.20 20.77
N ILE A 447 5.36 -18.23 20.59
CA ILE A 447 4.60 -19.40 20.17
C ILE A 447 4.39 -19.32 18.66
N ALA A 448 4.56 -20.44 17.97
CA ALA A 448 4.10 -20.65 16.60
C ALA A 448 3.10 -21.81 16.57
N VAL A 449 2.04 -21.62 15.79
CA VAL A 449 0.98 -22.61 15.60
C VAL A 449 0.92 -22.90 14.11
N SER A 450 1.26 -24.13 13.73
CA SER A 450 1.17 -24.62 12.36
C SER A 450 0.05 -25.64 12.27
N GLY A 451 -0.58 -25.77 11.11
CA GLY A 451 -1.67 -26.71 10.93
C GLY A 451 -1.95 -27.06 9.49
N ILE A 452 -2.81 -28.04 9.28
CA ILE A 452 -3.27 -28.47 7.96
C ILE A 452 -4.70 -27.97 7.75
N ASN A 453 -4.95 -27.26 6.66
CA ASN A 453 -6.31 -26.79 6.31
C ASN A 453 -7.18 -27.94 5.75
N GLN A 454 -8.44 -27.67 5.39
CA GLN A 454 -9.34 -28.70 4.84
C GLN A 454 -8.91 -29.26 3.48
N GLN A 455 -8.08 -28.52 2.74
CA GLN A 455 -7.51 -28.93 1.45
C GLN A 455 -6.21 -29.74 1.62
N ASN A 456 -5.91 -30.18 2.84
CA ASN A 456 -4.68 -30.91 3.19
C ASN A 456 -3.37 -30.12 2.90
N ARG A 457 -3.41 -28.78 2.99
CA ARG A 457 -2.25 -27.89 2.80
C ARG A 457 -1.79 -27.32 4.14
N PRO A 458 -0.47 -27.17 4.37
CA PRO A 458 0.04 -26.53 5.56
C PRO A 458 -0.26 -25.03 5.55
N ARG A 459 -0.50 -24.47 6.73
CA ARG A 459 -0.77 -23.06 6.99
C ARG A 459 -0.28 -22.69 8.39
N ASP A 460 0.26 -21.49 8.55
CA ASP A 460 0.47 -20.89 9.86
C ASP A 460 -0.85 -20.37 10.41
N TRP A 461 -1.18 -20.78 11.62
CA TRP A 461 -2.35 -20.35 12.39
C TRP A 461 -1.93 -19.51 13.59
N THR A 462 -0.67 -19.06 13.68
CA THR A 462 -0.15 -18.36 14.86
C THR A 462 -0.92 -17.07 15.11
N ARG A 463 -1.21 -16.31 14.05
CA ARG A 463 -2.03 -15.09 14.11
C ARG A 463 -3.52 -15.41 14.16
N ASP A 464 -3.88 -16.62 13.76
CA ASP A 464 -5.25 -17.10 13.75
C ASP A 464 -5.68 -17.79 15.05
N ALA A 465 -4.73 -17.98 15.96
CA ALA A 465 -4.93 -18.69 17.21
C ALA A 465 -5.26 -17.73 18.35
N ARG A 466 -6.30 -18.07 19.09
CA ARG A 466 -6.59 -17.47 20.39
C ARG A 466 -5.67 -18.10 21.43
N MET A 467 -4.81 -17.29 22.06
CA MET A 467 -3.85 -17.76 23.05
C MET A 467 -4.07 -17.05 24.39
N THR A 468 -4.35 -17.82 25.43
CA THR A 468 -4.63 -17.30 26.78
C THR A 468 -3.82 -18.05 27.83
N SER A 469 -3.42 -17.36 28.90
CA SER A 469 -2.84 -18.00 30.08
C SER A 469 -3.96 -18.42 31.03
N ALA A 470 -3.91 -19.66 31.54
CA ALA A 470 -4.82 -20.16 32.56
C ALA A 470 -4.68 -19.38 33.88
N ASN A 471 -3.49 -18.87 34.18
CA ASN A 471 -3.25 -17.95 35.29
C ASN A 471 -2.42 -16.73 34.83
N PRO A 472 -3.08 -15.61 34.44
CA PRO A 472 -2.43 -14.38 34.03
C PRO A 472 -1.54 -13.72 35.09
N GLU A 473 -1.68 -14.09 36.37
CA GLU A 473 -0.83 -13.57 37.45
C GLU A 473 0.57 -14.20 37.45
N ILE A 474 0.74 -15.36 36.80
CA ILE A 474 2.04 -16.06 36.67
C ILE A 474 2.70 -15.70 35.33
N ALA A 475 1.95 -15.83 34.23
CA ALA A 475 2.43 -15.50 32.89
C ALA A 475 1.29 -14.94 32.03
N VAL A 476 1.61 -14.02 31.13
CA VAL A 476 0.64 -13.41 30.20
C VAL A 476 1.08 -13.64 28.76
N VAL A 477 0.11 -13.89 27.87
CA VAL A 477 0.36 -14.00 26.43
C VAL A 477 -0.04 -12.69 25.75
N ARG A 478 0.86 -12.12 24.95
CA ARG A 478 0.61 -10.90 24.16
C ARG A 478 1.14 -11.11 22.75
N ALA A 479 0.28 -10.99 21.75
CA ALA A 479 0.63 -11.16 20.33
C ALA A 479 1.41 -12.47 20.04
N GLY A 480 0.98 -13.58 20.66
CA GLY A 480 1.64 -14.89 20.52
C GLY A 480 2.95 -15.05 21.31
N VAL A 481 3.32 -14.10 22.16
CA VAL A 481 4.53 -14.17 23.01
C VAL A 481 4.13 -14.30 24.48
N VAL A 482 4.72 -15.27 25.18
CA VAL A 482 4.54 -15.48 26.62
C VAL A 482 5.55 -14.63 27.39
N TYR A 483 5.08 -13.87 28.39
CA TYR A 483 5.87 -13.02 29.27
C TYR A 483 5.67 -13.42 30.75
N PRO A 484 6.71 -13.36 31.58
CA PRO A 484 6.63 -13.71 32.99
C PRO A 484 6.03 -12.56 33.82
N ILE A 485 5.26 -12.89 34.85
CA ILE A 485 4.66 -11.94 35.81
C ILE A 485 5.06 -12.30 37.25
N ALA A 486 4.90 -13.56 37.65
CA ALA A 486 5.30 -14.08 38.97
C ALA A 486 5.84 -15.51 38.86
N ASP A 487 6.69 -15.91 39.81
CA ASP A 487 7.22 -17.28 39.87
C ASP A 487 6.08 -18.28 40.14
N GLY A 488 6.03 -19.38 39.38
CA GLY A 488 5.00 -20.40 39.49
C GLY A 488 4.80 -21.23 38.22
N GLU A 489 3.85 -22.16 38.28
CA GLU A 489 3.42 -22.99 37.16
C GLU A 489 2.04 -22.56 36.66
N THR A 490 1.88 -22.48 35.35
CA THR A 490 0.60 -22.24 34.69
C THR A 490 0.54 -22.97 33.35
N GLU A 491 -0.53 -22.79 32.61
CA GLU A 491 -0.74 -23.38 31.30
C GLU A 491 -1.10 -22.28 30.30
N VAL A 492 -0.52 -22.34 29.10
CA VAL A 492 -0.97 -21.53 27.96
C VAL A 492 -1.90 -22.38 27.12
N ILE A 493 -3.11 -21.87 26.91
CA ILE A 493 -4.19 -22.51 26.15
C ILE A 493 -4.21 -21.85 24.76
N ILE A 494 -4.14 -22.69 23.72
CA ILE A 494 -4.17 -22.30 22.31
C ILE A 494 -5.43 -22.88 21.67
N GLU A 495 -6.28 -22.03 21.12
CA GLU A 495 -7.52 -22.42 20.44
C GLU A 495 -7.53 -21.92 18.98
N VAL A 496 -7.83 -22.80 18.03
CA VAL A 496 -8.06 -22.46 16.61
C VAL A 496 -9.32 -23.19 16.13
N GLY A 497 -10.40 -22.43 15.94
CA GLY A 497 -11.71 -23.01 15.68
C GLY A 497 -12.12 -23.98 16.79
N GLY A 498 -12.49 -25.21 16.44
CA GLY A 498 -12.83 -26.26 17.41
C GLY A 498 -11.64 -26.97 18.07
N ASN A 499 -10.40 -26.68 17.65
CA ASN A 499 -9.21 -27.36 18.17
C ASN A 499 -8.65 -26.60 19.38
N ARG A 500 -8.37 -27.34 20.47
CA ARG A 500 -7.75 -26.81 21.69
C ARG A 500 -6.46 -27.57 22.01
N HIS A 501 -5.39 -26.83 22.26
CA HIS A 501 -4.09 -27.35 22.71
C HIS A 501 -3.65 -26.63 23.98
N VAL A 502 -2.90 -27.30 24.84
CA VAL A 502 -2.41 -26.74 26.11
C VAL A 502 -0.94 -27.03 26.23
N ILE A 503 -0.14 -26.01 26.54
CA ILE A 503 1.30 -26.15 26.78
C ILE A 503 1.62 -25.74 28.23
N PRO A 504 2.38 -26.57 28.98
CA PRO A 504 2.81 -26.23 30.32
C PRO A 504 3.79 -25.05 30.29
N THR A 505 3.65 -24.14 31.26
CA THR A 505 4.44 -22.91 31.37
C THR A 505 4.99 -22.77 32.79
N LEU A 506 6.31 -22.77 32.93
CA LEU A 506 7.00 -22.56 34.20
C LEU A 506 7.69 -21.20 34.19
N VAL A 507 7.45 -20.40 35.22
CA VAL A 507 8.17 -19.15 35.49
C VAL A 507 8.96 -19.33 36.78
N SER A 508 10.26 -19.04 36.74
CA SER A 508 11.12 -19.13 37.92
C SER A 508 12.17 -18.02 37.94
N SER A 509 12.67 -17.72 39.15
CA SER A 509 13.80 -16.81 39.39
C SER A 509 13.57 -15.34 39.00
N LEU A 510 12.32 -14.86 39.01
CA LEU A 510 12.01 -13.44 38.78
C LEU A 510 12.64 -12.49 39.80
N ALA A 511 12.80 -12.95 41.04
CA ALA A 511 13.40 -12.16 42.12
C ALA A 511 14.92 -11.94 41.97
N THR A 512 15.58 -12.71 41.10
CA THR A 512 17.02 -12.59 40.83
C THR A 512 17.23 -11.75 39.58
N PRO A 513 17.71 -10.49 39.69
CA PRO A 513 17.93 -9.66 38.52
C PRO A 513 19.01 -10.27 37.62
N ARG A 514 18.66 -10.61 36.38
CA ARG A 514 19.64 -11.03 35.38
C ARG A 514 20.28 -9.79 34.74
N PRO A 515 21.60 -9.59 34.86
CA PRO A 515 22.27 -8.49 34.17
C PRO A 515 22.17 -8.67 32.66
N VAL A 516 22.26 -7.54 31.94
CA VAL A 516 22.34 -7.57 30.48
C VAL A 516 23.68 -8.19 30.06
N GLU A 517 23.63 -9.23 29.26
CA GLU A 517 24.82 -9.87 28.69
C GLU A 517 25.35 -9.03 27.52
N PHE A 518 26.63 -8.66 27.58
CA PHE A 518 27.26 -7.81 26.57
C PHE A 518 27.23 -8.49 25.19
N GLU A 519 27.68 -9.73 25.08
CA GLU A 519 27.74 -10.40 23.79
C GLU A 519 26.36 -10.82 23.26
N SER A 520 25.56 -11.51 24.08
CA SER A 520 24.30 -12.14 23.62
C SER A 520 23.10 -11.20 23.57
N GLU A 521 23.19 -9.99 24.15
CA GLU A 521 22.13 -8.98 24.11
C GLU A 521 22.62 -7.63 23.57
N VAL A 522 23.69 -7.03 24.09
CA VAL A 522 24.13 -5.67 23.69
C VAL A 522 24.61 -5.64 22.25
N LEU A 523 25.57 -6.50 21.91
CA LEU A 523 26.12 -6.58 20.56
C LEU A 523 25.07 -7.04 19.54
N VAL A 524 24.20 -7.96 19.95
CA VAL A 524 23.04 -8.39 19.17
C VAL A 524 22.07 -7.23 18.91
N GLY A 525 21.74 -6.45 19.93
CA GLY A 525 20.86 -5.28 19.80
C GLY A 525 21.42 -4.23 18.84
N LEU A 526 22.73 -3.94 18.92
CA LEU A 526 23.42 -3.05 17.97
C LEU A 526 23.40 -3.61 16.54
N SER A 527 23.58 -4.92 16.40
CA SER A 527 23.59 -5.59 15.09
C SER A 527 22.22 -5.62 14.44
N LYS A 528 21.16 -5.93 15.21
CA LYS A 528 19.78 -5.92 14.74
C LYS A 528 19.36 -4.54 14.22
N GLN A 529 19.82 -3.48 14.88
CA GLN A 529 19.55 -2.09 14.47
C GLN A 529 20.49 -1.58 13.36
N GLY A 530 21.39 -2.41 12.85
CA GLY A 530 22.30 -2.04 11.76
C GLY A 530 23.40 -1.05 12.16
N CYS A 531 23.58 -0.73 13.45
CA CYS A 531 24.58 0.24 13.93
C CYS A 531 26.02 -0.16 13.55
N ASN A 532 26.30 -1.47 13.56
CA ASN A 532 27.60 -2.05 13.16
C ASN A 532 27.54 -2.71 11.76
N SER A 533 26.65 -2.24 10.88
CA SER A 533 26.66 -2.61 9.46
C SER A 533 27.82 -1.96 8.72
N GLY A 534 28.18 -2.49 7.54
CA GLY A 534 29.29 -1.97 6.72
C GLY A 534 29.07 -0.54 6.22
N ALA A 535 27.82 -0.09 6.07
CA ALA A 535 27.50 1.29 5.74
C ALA A 535 27.70 2.26 6.93
N CYS A 536 27.68 1.74 8.15
CA CYS A 536 27.76 2.50 9.40
C CYS A 536 29.09 2.24 10.14
N HIS A 537 29.03 1.97 11.44
CA HIS A 537 30.22 1.82 12.28
C HIS A 537 30.96 0.50 12.06
N GLY A 538 30.37 -0.47 11.36
CA GLY A 538 31.00 -1.73 10.96
C GLY A 538 31.93 -1.64 9.75
N SER A 539 32.10 -0.44 9.17
CA SER A 539 33.11 -0.21 8.12
C SER A 539 34.54 -0.38 8.67
N PRO A 540 35.53 -0.76 7.84
CA PRO A 540 36.90 -1.01 8.31
C PRO A 540 37.54 0.17 9.07
N SER A 541 37.18 1.41 8.71
CA SER A 541 37.62 2.65 9.36
C SER A 541 36.63 3.21 10.38
N GLY A 542 35.43 2.62 10.50
CA GLY A 542 34.31 3.19 11.23
C GLY A 542 33.82 4.51 10.65
N LYS A 543 32.98 5.22 11.42
CA LYS A 543 32.44 6.54 11.06
C LYS A 543 32.56 7.50 12.23
N GLY A 544 33.03 8.73 11.96
CA GLY A 544 33.12 9.79 12.96
C GLY A 544 34.00 9.44 14.16
N GLY A 545 35.08 8.68 13.95
CA GLY A 545 35.97 8.21 15.01
C GLY A 545 35.35 7.14 15.93
N PHE A 546 34.28 6.47 15.49
CA PHE A 546 33.67 5.34 16.19
C PHE A 546 33.59 4.14 15.26
N ARG A 547 34.21 3.04 15.66
CA ARG A 547 34.35 1.83 14.85
C ARG A 547 33.93 0.61 15.65
N LEU A 548 33.00 -0.16 15.11
CA LEU A 548 32.61 -1.45 15.63
C LEU A 548 33.03 -2.53 14.64
N SER A 549 33.13 -3.77 15.12
CA SER A 549 33.30 -4.92 14.26
C SER A 549 32.01 -5.16 13.45
N LEU A 550 32.15 -5.55 12.18
CA LEU A 550 31.01 -5.80 11.29
C LEU A 550 30.09 -6.89 11.86
N ARG A 551 28.85 -6.54 12.21
CA ARG A 551 27.87 -7.48 12.80
C ARG A 551 28.40 -8.22 14.04
N ALA A 552 29.23 -7.54 14.84
CA ALA A 552 29.73 -8.01 16.13
C ALA A 552 30.65 -9.26 16.07
N PHE A 553 31.33 -9.48 14.95
CA PHE A 553 32.21 -10.64 14.76
C PHE A 553 33.50 -10.61 15.62
N ASP A 554 33.95 -9.42 16.07
CA ASP A 554 35.12 -9.26 16.93
C ASP A 554 34.72 -8.60 18.26
N LYS A 555 34.31 -9.45 19.21
CA LYS A 555 33.91 -9.05 20.56
C LYS A 555 34.98 -8.22 21.28
N ASN A 556 36.26 -8.55 21.11
CA ASN A 556 37.33 -7.88 21.86
C ASN A 556 37.51 -6.44 21.37
N LEU A 557 37.43 -6.23 20.06
CA LEU A 557 37.39 -4.89 19.47
C LEU A 557 36.17 -4.12 19.95
N ASP A 558 34.98 -4.72 19.90
CA ASP A 558 33.74 -4.05 20.30
C ASP A 558 33.71 -3.70 21.79
N GLU A 559 34.22 -4.59 22.66
CA GLU A 559 34.40 -4.31 24.09
C GLU A 559 35.29 -3.07 24.30
N LEU A 560 36.45 -3.06 23.64
CA LEU A 560 37.40 -1.95 23.74
C LEU A 560 36.73 -0.63 23.30
N THR A 561 36.08 -0.62 22.14
CA THR A 561 35.51 0.59 21.55
C THR A 561 34.28 1.10 22.30
N LEU A 562 33.38 0.21 22.75
CA LEU A 562 32.17 0.62 23.45
C LEU A 562 32.44 1.06 24.89
N ILE A 563 33.42 0.43 25.57
CA ILE A 563 33.62 0.60 27.02
C ILE A 563 34.81 1.51 27.32
N ARG A 564 35.92 1.41 26.59
CA ARG A 564 37.20 2.01 27.01
C ARG A 564 37.71 3.13 26.11
N GLU A 565 37.48 3.08 24.81
CA GLU A 565 37.99 4.09 23.86
C GLU A 565 37.46 5.50 24.15
N ASP A 566 38.30 6.50 23.89
CA ASP A 566 38.04 7.91 24.17
C ASP A 566 37.52 8.16 25.60
N PHE A 567 38.12 7.47 26.58
CA PHE A 567 37.77 7.58 28.00
C PHE A 567 36.30 7.28 28.31
N GLY A 568 35.67 6.38 27.53
CA GLY A 568 34.28 5.96 27.77
C GLY A 568 33.23 6.99 27.40
N ARG A 569 33.56 8.05 26.63
CA ARG A 569 32.67 9.18 26.30
C ARG A 569 31.32 8.83 25.66
N ARG A 570 31.13 7.58 25.22
CA ARG A 570 29.95 7.11 24.47
C ARG A 570 28.84 6.61 25.37
N THR A 571 29.17 6.23 26.60
CA THR A 571 28.26 5.75 27.62
C THR A 571 28.31 6.68 28.83
N ASN A 572 27.17 6.88 29.48
CA ASN A 572 27.05 7.64 30.71
C ASN A 572 26.29 6.78 31.74
N PRO A 573 26.99 5.99 32.57
CA PRO A 573 26.32 5.12 33.54
C PRO A 573 25.53 5.87 34.62
N ILE A 574 25.85 7.15 34.88
CA ILE A 574 25.15 7.98 35.88
C ILE A 574 23.79 8.43 35.32
N ASP A 575 23.77 8.84 34.06
CA ASP A 575 22.55 9.22 33.33
C ASP A 575 22.51 8.47 31.98
N PRO A 576 22.03 7.22 31.97
CA PRO A 576 22.07 6.34 30.81
C PRO A 576 21.44 6.94 29.55
N GLU A 577 20.34 7.68 29.71
CA GLU A 577 19.61 8.29 28.59
C GLU A 577 20.41 9.41 27.89
N GLN A 578 21.41 9.99 28.58
CA GLN A 578 22.33 10.98 28.01
C GLN A 578 23.54 10.36 27.29
N SER A 579 23.60 9.03 27.19
CA SER A 579 24.66 8.35 26.45
C SER A 579 24.57 8.65 24.97
N LEU A 580 25.69 9.03 24.34
CA LEU A 580 25.74 9.22 22.88
C LEU A 580 25.32 7.95 22.12
N LEU A 581 25.55 6.78 22.71
CA LEU A 581 25.11 5.48 22.17
C LEU A 581 23.59 5.34 22.05
N LEU A 582 22.81 6.11 22.80
CA LEU A 582 21.34 6.18 22.70
C LEU A 582 20.89 7.45 21.95
N LEU A 583 21.45 8.61 22.29
CA LEU A 583 21.02 9.90 21.77
C LEU A 583 21.16 10.01 20.24
N LYS A 584 22.27 9.52 19.68
CA LYS A 584 22.53 9.59 18.23
C LYS A 584 21.57 8.73 17.41
N PRO A 585 21.43 7.41 17.67
CA PRO A 585 20.52 6.59 16.88
C PRO A 585 19.03 6.93 17.12
N LEU A 586 18.68 7.59 18.23
CA LEU A 586 17.35 8.19 18.44
C LEU A 586 17.12 9.50 17.67
N MET A 587 18.17 10.09 17.09
CA MET A 587 18.18 11.44 16.49
C MET A 587 17.89 12.58 17.49
N ASN A 588 18.12 12.36 18.79
CA ASN A 588 18.13 13.44 19.79
C ASN A 588 19.42 14.29 19.68
N VAL A 589 20.47 13.73 19.08
CA VAL A 589 21.68 14.42 18.63
C VAL A 589 21.89 14.08 17.16
N ALA A 590 22.37 15.05 16.38
CA ALA A 590 22.63 14.84 14.95
C ALA A 590 23.50 13.60 14.69
N HIS A 591 23.01 12.71 13.83
CA HIS A 591 23.65 11.46 13.50
C HIS A 591 23.65 11.26 11.98
N GLY A 592 24.84 11.15 11.39
CA GLY A 592 24.97 10.97 9.93
C GLY A 592 24.39 9.66 9.40
N GLY A 593 24.20 8.66 10.27
CA GLY A 593 23.52 7.40 9.93
C GLY A 593 21.99 7.46 10.06
N GLY A 594 21.40 8.61 10.41
CA GLY A 594 19.96 8.77 10.60
C GLY A 594 19.43 8.08 11.87
N LYS A 595 18.10 7.93 11.92
CA LYS A 595 17.41 7.28 13.05
C LYS A 595 17.48 5.76 12.90
N GLN A 596 18.21 5.12 13.81
CA GLN A 596 18.43 3.67 13.84
C GLN A 596 17.79 3.00 15.06
N LEU A 597 17.23 3.79 15.99
CA LEU A 597 16.65 3.29 17.23
C LEU A 597 15.36 4.03 17.57
N HIS A 598 14.42 3.33 18.17
CA HIS A 598 13.17 3.85 18.74
C HIS A 598 13.07 3.50 20.22
N LYS A 599 12.39 4.33 21.02
CA LYS A 599 12.21 4.08 22.46
C LYS A 599 11.47 2.77 22.79
N ASN A 600 10.66 2.28 21.85
CA ASN A 600 9.89 1.05 22.00
C ASN A 600 10.65 -0.19 21.50
N ASP A 601 11.85 -0.02 20.94
CA ASP A 601 12.66 -1.14 20.50
C ASP A 601 13.26 -1.87 21.70
N VAL A 602 13.28 -3.21 21.61
CA VAL A 602 13.94 -4.06 22.62
C VAL A 602 15.42 -3.68 22.78
N ALA A 603 16.08 -3.36 21.67
CA ALA A 603 17.48 -2.92 21.67
C ALA A 603 17.70 -1.64 22.49
N TYR A 604 16.73 -0.72 22.55
CA TYR A 604 16.84 0.49 23.37
C TYR A 604 16.86 0.12 24.86
N THR A 605 15.93 -0.73 25.30
CA THR A 605 15.87 -1.20 26.69
C THR A 605 17.14 -1.96 27.07
N ILE A 606 17.62 -2.85 26.20
CA ILE A 606 18.89 -3.59 26.39
C ILE A 606 20.06 -2.62 26.58
N LEU A 607 20.25 -1.67 25.66
CA LEU A 607 21.36 -0.73 25.70
C LEU A 607 21.30 0.18 26.92
N ARG A 608 20.13 0.73 27.22
CA ARG A 608 19.91 1.58 28.39
C ARG A 608 20.22 0.84 29.68
N ASP A 609 19.67 -0.37 29.85
CA ASP A 609 19.85 -1.16 31.07
C ASP A 609 21.30 -1.61 31.25
N TRP A 610 21.97 -1.99 30.16
CA TRP A 610 23.40 -2.30 30.18
C TRP A 610 24.23 -1.10 30.64
N ILE A 611 23.96 0.09 30.10
CA ILE A 611 24.63 1.33 30.51
C ILE A 611 24.35 1.64 31.98
N ALA A 612 23.09 1.54 32.41
CA ALA A 612 22.66 1.75 33.78
C ALA A 612 23.34 0.79 34.77
N SER A 613 23.67 -0.43 34.30
CA SER A 613 24.40 -1.44 35.07
C SER A 613 25.91 -1.24 35.10
N GLY A 614 26.43 -0.15 34.51
CA GLY A 614 27.86 0.18 34.49
C GLY A 614 28.58 -0.06 33.17
N ALA A 615 27.85 -0.41 32.09
CA ALA A 615 28.41 -0.67 30.76
C ALA A 615 29.58 -1.67 30.76
N ALA A 616 29.45 -2.76 31.52
CA ALA A 616 30.50 -3.75 31.71
C ALA A 616 30.52 -4.84 30.62
N ALA A 617 31.70 -5.44 30.41
CA ALA A 617 31.84 -6.64 29.59
C ALA A 617 31.30 -7.87 30.34
N ASP A 618 31.07 -8.96 29.60
CA ASP A 618 30.70 -10.24 30.21
C ASP A 618 31.82 -10.76 31.14
N PRO A 619 31.47 -11.34 32.30
CA PRO A 619 32.44 -12.08 33.11
C PRO A 619 33.18 -13.16 32.32
N ARG A 620 34.44 -13.44 32.71
CA ARG A 620 35.17 -14.58 32.14
C ARG A 620 34.42 -15.88 32.45
N GLY A 621 34.21 -16.71 31.41
CA GLY A 621 33.52 -17.99 31.53
C GLY A 621 32.00 -17.91 31.32
N THR A 622 31.43 -16.74 31.02
CA THR A 622 30.03 -16.63 30.56
C THR A 622 29.82 -17.54 29.35
N ALA A 623 28.80 -18.40 29.42
CA ALA A 623 28.48 -19.34 28.35
C ALA A 623 28.11 -18.58 27.07
N ARG A 624 28.77 -18.93 25.96
CA ARG A 624 28.48 -18.38 24.64
C ARG A 624 27.40 -19.20 23.94
N ILE A 625 26.75 -18.58 22.95
CA ILE A 625 25.88 -19.28 22.01
C ILE A 625 26.74 -20.29 21.25
N THR A 626 26.18 -21.47 20.96
CA THR A 626 26.83 -22.55 20.20
C THR A 626 26.11 -22.89 18.90
N ARG A 627 24.79 -22.67 18.84
CA ARG A 627 23.98 -22.81 17.62
C ARG A 627 22.67 -22.02 17.71
N LEU A 628 22.06 -21.79 16.56
CA LEU A 628 20.68 -21.36 16.44
C LEU A 628 19.79 -22.54 16.03
N GLU A 629 18.54 -22.49 16.44
CA GLU A 629 17.46 -23.36 15.98
C GLU A 629 16.34 -22.48 15.46
N VAL A 630 15.82 -22.78 14.27
CA VAL A 630 14.69 -22.04 13.69
C VAL A 630 13.55 -23.01 13.45
N TYR A 631 12.37 -22.66 13.93
CA TYR A 631 11.12 -23.34 13.62
C TYR A 631 10.31 -22.51 12.61
N PRO A 632 9.70 -23.13 11.58
CA PRO A 632 9.82 -24.54 11.22
C PRO A 632 11.22 -24.89 10.69
N ASP A 633 11.66 -26.11 10.96
CA ASP A 633 12.99 -26.64 10.60
C ASP A 633 13.01 -27.31 9.21
N ALA A 634 11.84 -27.69 8.70
CA ALA A 634 11.65 -28.25 7.37
C ALA A 634 11.13 -27.21 6.37
N LYS A 635 11.43 -27.43 5.08
CA LYS A 635 10.90 -26.61 3.99
C LYS A 635 9.37 -26.58 4.00
N GLN A 636 8.81 -25.36 4.02
CA GLN A 636 7.36 -25.16 3.96
C GLN A 636 6.90 -24.95 2.51
N ILE A 637 5.78 -25.56 2.13
CA ILE A 637 5.09 -25.33 0.86
C ILE A 637 3.73 -24.72 1.18
N LEU A 638 3.63 -23.41 1.08
CA LEU A 638 2.48 -22.62 1.55
C LEU A 638 1.74 -22.02 0.36
N ALA A 639 0.47 -21.68 0.52
CA ALA A 639 -0.25 -20.95 -0.51
C ALA A 639 0.18 -19.48 -0.56
N VAL A 640 0.17 -18.81 -1.72
CA VAL A 640 0.38 -17.35 -1.76
C VAL A 640 -0.77 -16.65 -1.02
N ARG A 641 -2.01 -17.05 -1.30
CA ARG A 641 -3.19 -16.59 -0.56
C ARG A 641 -3.20 -17.22 0.84
N ASP A 642 -2.98 -16.39 1.86
CA ASP A 642 -3.00 -16.73 3.31
C ASP A 642 -1.85 -17.61 3.83
N GLY A 643 -0.78 -17.86 3.06
CA GLY A 643 0.36 -18.67 3.52
C GLY A 643 1.46 -17.88 4.21
N GLY A 644 1.12 -16.93 5.10
CA GLY A 644 2.13 -16.35 6.00
C GLY A 644 2.77 -17.41 6.89
N GLN A 645 3.97 -17.15 7.44
CA GLN A 645 4.65 -18.07 8.36
C GLN A 645 5.36 -17.32 9.49
N GLN A 646 5.03 -17.64 10.75
CA GLN A 646 5.79 -17.17 11.90
C GLN A 646 7.01 -18.06 12.11
N LEU A 647 8.19 -17.44 12.15
CA LEU A 647 9.43 -18.09 12.59
C LEU A 647 9.60 -17.95 14.10
N VAL A 648 10.19 -18.98 14.73
CA VAL A 648 10.68 -18.93 16.11
C VAL A 648 12.15 -19.26 16.10
N VAL A 649 12.97 -18.40 16.72
CA VAL A 649 14.43 -18.55 16.75
C VAL A 649 14.87 -18.79 18.19
N THR A 650 15.55 -19.91 18.42
CA THR A 650 16.05 -20.31 19.73
C THR A 650 17.58 -20.37 19.70
N ALA A 651 18.23 -19.60 20.58
CA ALA A 651 19.68 -19.69 20.79
C ALA A 651 19.99 -20.75 21.85
N HIS A 652 20.95 -21.63 21.54
CA HIS A 652 21.46 -22.64 22.47
C HIS A 652 22.82 -22.20 23.00
N PHE A 653 23.03 -22.28 24.31
CA PHE A 653 24.24 -21.84 24.99
C PHE A 653 25.10 -23.03 25.44
N ALA A 654 26.39 -22.81 25.64
CA ALA A 654 27.35 -23.85 26.04
C ALA A 654 27.07 -24.49 27.42
N ASP A 655 26.30 -23.81 28.28
CA ASP A 655 25.84 -24.31 29.58
C ASP A 655 24.52 -25.10 29.51
N GLY A 656 24.00 -25.33 28.30
CA GLY A 656 22.73 -26.04 28.06
C GLY A 656 21.48 -25.15 28.13
N ARG A 657 21.63 -23.87 28.47
CA ARG A 657 20.53 -22.91 28.48
C ARG A 657 20.00 -22.67 27.06
N GLN A 658 18.70 -22.46 26.95
CA GLN A 658 18.02 -22.09 25.70
C GLN A 658 17.29 -20.77 25.90
N ARG A 659 17.27 -19.93 24.86
CA ARG A 659 16.60 -18.62 24.91
C ARG A 659 15.90 -18.33 23.60
N ASP A 660 14.65 -17.90 23.65
CA ASP A 660 14.00 -17.26 22.51
C ASP A 660 14.73 -15.96 22.16
N VAL A 661 15.22 -15.91 20.93
CA VAL A 661 15.89 -14.76 20.33
C VAL A 661 15.16 -14.31 19.06
N THR A 662 13.90 -14.73 18.85
CA THR A 662 13.08 -14.39 17.69
C THR A 662 13.05 -12.88 17.45
N HIS A 663 12.89 -12.14 18.53
CA HIS A 663 12.86 -10.68 18.55
C HIS A 663 14.24 -10.01 18.46
N LEU A 664 15.33 -10.75 18.60
CA LEU A 664 16.71 -10.25 18.52
C LEU A 664 17.38 -10.60 17.20
N ALA A 665 16.95 -11.68 16.56
CA ALA A 665 17.45 -12.10 15.26
C ALA A 665 17.19 -11.02 14.20
N ALA A 666 18.12 -10.92 13.26
CA ALA A 666 17.96 -10.16 12.04
C ALA A 666 17.48 -11.10 10.93
N TYR A 667 16.50 -10.65 10.15
CA TYR A 667 15.89 -11.43 9.10
C TYR A 667 16.13 -10.77 7.74
N GLU A 668 16.51 -11.56 6.75
CA GLU A 668 16.68 -11.12 5.36
C GLU A 668 15.99 -12.15 4.44
N THR A 669 15.48 -11.71 3.29
CA THR A 669 14.87 -12.59 2.28
C THR A 669 15.79 -12.66 1.06
N SER A 670 15.94 -13.84 0.46
CA SER A 670 16.72 -14.00 -0.77
C SER A 670 16.05 -13.36 -1.99
N ASP A 671 14.72 -13.23 -1.96
CA ASP A 671 13.93 -12.66 -3.03
C ASP A 671 12.67 -11.98 -2.46
N THR A 672 12.69 -10.64 -2.42
CA THR A 672 11.58 -9.80 -1.94
C THR A 672 10.34 -9.88 -2.82
N SER A 673 10.48 -10.27 -4.09
CA SER A 673 9.34 -10.38 -5.01
C SER A 673 8.47 -11.60 -4.71
N VAL A 674 9.08 -12.65 -4.14
CA VAL A 674 8.39 -13.87 -3.71
C VAL A 674 7.83 -13.74 -2.31
N ALA A 675 8.64 -13.28 -1.34
CA ALA A 675 8.20 -13.04 0.03
C ALA A 675 9.07 -12.04 0.79
N THR A 676 8.46 -11.34 1.75
CA THR A 676 9.16 -10.46 2.70
C THR A 676 9.09 -11.01 4.12
N VAL A 677 10.05 -10.65 4.97
CA VAL A 677 10.08 -11.02 6.39
C VAL A 677 10.20 -9.77 7.26
N ASN A 678 9.41 -9.68 8.33
CA ASN A 678 9.45 -8.54 9.24
C ASN A 678 10.42 -8.73 10.43
N ALA A 679 10.62 -7.68 11.22
CA ALA A 679 11.57 -7.67 12.35
C ALA A 679 11.28 -8.67 13.49
N ASN A 680 10.07 -9.25 13.50
CA ASN A 680 9.62 -10.26 14.46
C ASN A 680 9.60 -11.67 13.85
N GLY A 681 10.18 -11.87 12.66
CA GLY A 681 10.30 -13.18 12.03
C GLY A 681 9.02 -13.67 11.36
N PHE A 682 8.08 -12.79 11.00
CA PHE A 682 6.93 -13.21 10.19
C PHE A 682 7.19 -13.01 8.72
N VAL A 683 7.02 -14.09 7.96
CA VAL A 683 7.16 -14.14 6.51
C VAL A 683 5.78 -13.91 5.87
N THR A 684 5.74 -13.04 4.88
CA THR A 684 4.55 -12.68 4.11
C THR A 684 4.81 -12.96 2.63
N PRO A 685 4.05 -13.87 2.00
CA PRO A 685 4.18 -14.16 0.58
C PRO A 685 3.60 -13.07 -0.32
N HIS A 686 4.16 -12.93 -1.52
CA HIS A 686 3.74 -11.98 -2.55
C HIS A 686 3.47 -12.63 -3.90
N ALA A 687 4.26 -13.66 -4.27
CA ALA A 687 4.13 -14.34 -5.55
C ALA A 687 4.51 -15.83 -5.46
N ARG A 688 4.12 -16.62 -6.47
CA ARG A 688 4.55 -18.01 -6.62
C ARG A 688 6.07 -18.11 -6.80
N GLY A 689 6.71 -19.03 -6.10
CA GLY A 689 8.15 -19.23 -6.20
C GLY A 689 8.78 -19.81 -4.95
N GLU A 690 10.11 -19.92 -4.96
CA GLU A 690 10.91 -20.37 -3.83
C GLU A 690 11.85 -19.28 -3.35
N VAL A 691 11.95 -19.18 -2.02
CA VAL A 691 12.74 -18.17 -1.32
C VAL A 691 13.43 -18.80 -0.12
N ALA A 692 14.60 -18.28 0.23
CA ALA A 692 15.29 -18.59 1.48
C ALA A 692 15.17 -17.40 2.43
N ILE A 693 14.69 -17.65 3.64
CA ILE A 693 14.69 -16.65 4.71
C ILE A 693 15.93 -16.85 5.55
N LEU A 694 16.83 -15.87 5.49
CA LEU A 694 18.03 -15.82 6.30
C LEU A 694 17.70 -15.32 7.70
N VAL A 695 18.10 -16.08 8.71
CA VAL A 695 18.00 -15.73 10.13
C VAL A 695 19.41 -15.59 10.68
N ARG A 696 19.74 -14.42 11.22
CA ARG A 696 21.07 -14.12 11.76
C ARG A 696 21.03 -13.70 13.22
N LEU A 697 22.01 -14.19 13.96
CA LEU A 697 22.36 -13.67 15.29
C LEU A 697 23.88 -13.77 15.46
N LEU A 698 24.56 -12.63 15.62
CA LEU A 698 26.04 -12.56 15.66
C LEU A 698 26.68 -13.28 14.45
N GLU A 699 27.61 -14.22 14.68
CA GLU A 699 28.25 -15.05 13.67
C GLU A 699 27.37 -16.18 13.12
N TYR A 700 26.22 -16.47 13.74
CA TYR A 700 25.35 -17.58 13.38
C TYR A 700 24.34 -17.18 12.30
N ILE A 701 24.24 -18.01 11.26
CA ILE A 701 23.33 -17.82 10.12
C ILE A 701 22.61 -19.14 9.86
N GLU A 702 21.28 -19.11 9.90
CA GLU A 702 20.40 -20.18 9.46
C GLU A 702 19.62 -19.72 8.23
N SER A 703 19.31 -20.66 7.33
CA SER A 703 18.50 -20.41 6.13
C SER A 703 17.26 -21.31 6.17
N VAL A 704 16.08 -20.70 6.08
CA VAL A 704 14.80 -21.40 6.08
C VAL A 704 14.23 -21.39 4.67
N PRO A 705 14.28 -22.50 3.91
CA PRO A 705 13.71 -22.56 2.58
C PRO A 705 12.18 -22.60 2.64
N MET A 706 11.53 -21.81 1.80
CA MET A 706 10.09 -21.76 1.65
C MET A 706 9.70 -21.77 0.17
N MET A 707 8.56 -22.39 -0.13
CA MET A 707 7.92 -22.36 -1.44
C MET A 707 6.51 -21.81 -1.27
N PHE A 708 6.13 -20.87 -2.13
CA PHE A 708 4.77 -20.36 -2.23
C PHE A 708 4.15 -20.79 -3.55
N VAL A 709 2.94 -21.34 -3.48
CA VAL A 709 2.21 -21.87 -4.63
C VAL A 709 0.84 -21.21 -4.74
N GLU A 710 0.34 -21.08 -5.97
CA GLU A 710 -1.01 -20.60 -6.24
C GLU A 710 -1.89 -21.74 -6.74
N ASN A 711 -3.21 -21.52 -6.74
CA ASN A 711 -4.16 -22.42 -7.35
C ASN A 711 -4.84 -21.70 -8.52
N LEU A 712 -4.31 -21.92 -9.72
CA LEU A 712 -4.83 -21.33 -10.95
C LEU A 712 -6.07 -22.11 -11.41
N GLU A 713 -7.21 -21.42 -11.53
CA GLU A 713 -8.55 -22.03 -11.72
C GLU A 713 -8.73 -22.86 -13.02
N ASP A 714 -7.80 -22.76 -13.98
CA ASP A 714 -7.81 -23.52 -15.24
C ASP A 714 -6.57 -24.41 -15.45
N PHE A 715 -5.70 -24.56 -14.45
CA PHE A 715 -4.46 -25.29 -14.63
C PHE A 715 -4.69 -26.80 -14.69
N GLN A 716 -4.29 -27.40 -15.81
CA GLN A 716 -4.24 -28.86 -15.97
C GLN A 716 -2.84 -29.25 -16.38
N TRP A 717 -2.21 -30.11 -15.59
CA TRP A 717 -0.86 -30.60 -15.89
C TRP A 717 -0.85 -31.34 -17.24
N GLN A 718 -0.07 -30.82 -18.19
CA GLN A 718 0.17 -31.40 -19.49
C GLN A 718 1.66 -31.27 -19.80
N SER A 719 2.32 -32.37 -20.14
CA SER A 719 3.74 -32.39 -20.45
C SER A 719 4.06 -33.40 -21.54
N PRO A 720 5.04 -33.12 -22.42
CA PRO A 720 5.63 -34.15 -23.28
C PRO A 720 6.19 -35.31 -22.45
N SER A 721 6.25 -36.51 -23.04
CA SER A 721 6.87 -37.66 -22.39
C SER A 721 8.36 -37.37 -22.09
N PRO A 722 8.82 -37.55 -20.85
CA PRO A 722 10.23 -37.40 -20.48
C PRO A 722 11.16 -38.28 -21.34
N ASN A 723 12.28 -37.72 -21.81
CA ASN A 723 13.32 -38.49 -22.49
C ASN A 723 14.28 -39.14 -21.48
N ASN A 724 14.54 -38.47 -20.35
CA ASN A 724 15.40 -38.97 -19.27
C ASN A 724 14.99 -38.38 -17.89
N TYR A 725 15.81 -38.62 -16.86
CA TYR A 725 15.49 -38.19 -15.49
C TYR A 725 15.50 -36.65 -15.32
N ILE A 726 16.23 -35.91 -16.17
CA ILE A 726 16.28 -34.44 -16.10
C ILE A 726 14.87 -33.89 -16.29
N ASP A 727 14.18 -34.39 -17.31
CA ASP A 727 12.81 -33.99 -17.62
C ASP A 727 11.84 -34.34 -16.49
N GLN A 728 12.05 -35.49 -15.82
CA GLN A 728 11.22 -35.88 -14.68
C GLN A 728 11.38 -34.93 -13.50
N LEU A 729 12.62 -34.54 -13.19
CA LEU A 729 12.93 -33.65 -12.07
C LEU A 729 12.52 -32.19 -12.37
N VAL A 730 12.68 -31.73 -13.60
CA VAL A 730 12.18 -30.41 -14.04
C VAL A 730 10.65 -30.40 -14.00
N ASN A 731 9.99 -31.39 -14.61
CA ASN A 731 8.53 -31.49 -14.62
C ASN A 731 7.94 -31.57 -13.21
N ALA A 732 8.56 -32.32 -12.29
CA ALA A 732 8.11 -32.37 -10.91
C ALA A 732 8.12 -30.98 -10.23
N LYS A 733 9.11 -30.15 -10.55
CA LYS A 733 9.21 -28.78 -10.02
C LYS A 733 8.21 -27.84 -10.69
N LEU A 734 8.07 -27.91 -12.02
CA LEU A 734 7.08 -27.13 -12.76
C LEU A 734 5.65 -27.44 -12.32
N GLN A 735 5.33 -28.72 -12.09
CA GLN A 735 4.02 -29.16 -11.62
C GLN A 735 3.69 -28.60 -10.22
N GLN A 736 4.67 -28.54 -9.31
CA GLN A 736 4.48 -27.96 -7.98
C GLN A 736 4.13 -26.46 -8.04
N LEU A 737 4.72 -25.73 -8.99
CA LEU A 737 4.54 -24.29 -9.17
C LEU A 737 3.45 -23.93 -10.19
N GLN A 738 2.76 -24.94 -10.74
CA GLN A 738 1.75 -24.80 -11.78
C GLN A 738 2.24 -24.07 -13.05
N TYR A 739 3.47 -24.37 -13.46
CA TYR A 739 4.02 -24.00 -14.76
C TYR A 739 3.85 -25.16 -15.75
N LEU A 740 3.42 -24.88 -16.98
CA LEU A 740 3.45 -25.89 -18.06
C LEU A 740 4.79 -25.83 -18.80
N PRO A 741 5.41 -26.97 -19.13
CA PRO A 741 6.56 -26.97 -20.04
C PRO A 741 6.11 -26.54 -21.44
N ALA A 742 6.97 -25.78 -22.14
CA ALA A 742 6.76 -25.44 -23.53
C ALA A 742 6.82 -26.68 -24.44
N GLU A 743 6.29 -26.53 -25.65
CA GLU A 743 6.37 -27.59 -26.67
C GLU A 743 7.82 -27.83 -27.11
N THR A 744 8.07 -28.97 -27.76
CA THR A 744 9.39 -29.24 -28.34
C THR A 744 9.68 -28.27 -29.48
N CYS A 745 10.87 -27.67 -29.50
CA CYS A 745 11.32 -26.75 -30.54
C CYS A 745 11.33 -27.38 -31.94
N SER A 746 11.27 -26.55 -32.97
CA SER A 746 11.44 -27.00 -34.36
C SER A 746 12.89 -27.45 -34.63
N ASP A 747 13.12 -28.14 -35.75
CA ASP A 747 14.45 -28.66 -36.07
C ASP A 747 15.44 -27.56 -36.46
N ASP A 748 14.98 -26.49 -37.09
CA ASP A 748 15.80 -25.29 -37.39
C ASP A 748 16.20 -24.57 -36.10
N GLU A 749 15.26 -24.39 -35.16
CA GLU A 749 15.53 -23.86 -33.82
C GLU A 749 16.56 -24.72 -33.07
N PHE A 750 16.33 -26.05 -33.02
CA PHE A 750 17.25 -26.99 -32.38
C PHE A 750 18.66 -26.94 -32.98
N LEU A 751 18.79 -27.01 -34.30
CA LEU A 751 20.07 -27.01 -35.01
C LEU A 751 20.84 -25.72 -34.76
N ARG A 752 20.17 -24.57 -34.84
CA ARG A 752 20.77 -23.27 -34.60
C ARG A 752 21.30 -23.17 -33.17
N ARG A 753 20.46 -23.52 -32.19
CA ARG A 753 20.79 -23.49 -30.76
C ARG A 753 21.98 -24.38 -30.44
N ILE A 754 21.92 -25.66 -30.81
CA ILE A 754 22.97 -26.62 -30.46
C ILE A 754 24.32 -26.30 -31.13
N SER A 755 24.31 -25.78 -32.35
CA SER A 755 25.54 -25.39 -33.05
C SER A 755 26.22 -24.22 -32.34
N LEU A 756 25.45 -23.23 -31.90
CA LEU A 756 25.96 -22.11 -31.12
C LEU A 756 26.42 -22.54 -29.73
N ASP A 757 25.67 -23.39 -29.03
CA ASP A 757 26.03 -23.87 -27.69
C ASP A 757 27.32 -24.69 -27.67
N LEU A 758 27.45 -25.63 -28.61
CA LEU A 758 28.57 -26.56 -28.63
C LEU A 758 29.78 -26.01 -29.37
N LEU A 759 29.58 -25.36 -30.52
CA LEU A 759 30.69 -24.94 -31.39
C LEU A 759 30.95 -23.44 -31.39
N GLY A 760 30.02 -22.63 -30.87
CA GLY A 760 30.12 -21.17 -30.88
C GLY A 760 29.78 -20.52 -32.22
N ILE A 761 29.31 -21.29 -33.20
CA ILE A 761 29.20 -20.86 -34.60
C ILE A 761 27.94 -21.40 -35.27
N LEU A 762 27.39 -20.66 -36.25
CA LEU A 762 26.25 -21.10 -37.06
C LEU A 762 26.61 -22.28 -37.95
N PRO A 763 25.75 -23.29 -38.16
CA PRO A 763 25.99 -24.34 -39.15
C PRO A 763 26.15 -23.74 -40.56
N SER A 764 26.81 -24.47 -41.46
CA SER A 764 26.83 -24.09 -42.87
C SER A 764 25.46 -24.29 -43.52
N VAL A 765 25.25 -23.69 -44.70
CA VAL A 765 24.03 -23.87 -45.49
C VAL A 765 23.84 -25.35 -45.89
N GLU A 766 24.94 -26.04 -46.20
CA GLU A 766 24.93 -27.46 -46.55
C GLU A 766 24.58 -28.33 -45.34
N GLU A 767 25.18 -28.06 -44.17
CA GLU A 767 24.87 -28.76 -42.91
C GLU A 767 23.38 -28.58 -42.55
N THR A 768 22.87 -27.36 -42.66
CA THR A 768 21.47 -27.03 -42.38
C THR A 768 20.53 -27.75 -43.36
N THR A 769 20.84 -27.74 -44.65
CA THR A 769 20.03 -28.41 -45.67
C THR A 769 19.97 -29.92 -45.42
N ALA A 770 21.11 -30.53 -45.12
CA ALA A 770 21.21 -31.96 -44.85
C ALA A 770 20.43 -32.36 -43.59
N PHE A 771 20.48 -31.56 -42.53
CA PHE A 771 19.77 -31.85 -41.28
C PHE A 771 18.26 -31.70 -41.41
N LEU A 772 17.78 -30.61 -42.04
CA LEU A 772 16.35 -30.37 -42.24
C LEU A 772 15.72 -31.38 -43.21
N ALA A 773 16.47 -31.89 -44.19
CA ALA A 773 16.01 -32.94 -45.08
C ALA A 773 15.96 -34.34 -44.43
N ASN A 774 16.64 -34.54 -43.29
CA ASN A 774 16.68 -35.83 -42.60
C ASN A 774 15.39 -36.05 -41.79
N THR A 775 14.71 -37.17 -42.03
CA THR A 775 13.46 -37.56 -41.33
C THR A 775 13.66 -38.70 -40.33
N GLY A 776 14.90 -39.09 -40.02
CA GLY A 776 15.20 -40.14 -39.05
C GLY A 776 14.84 -39.72 -37.62
N GLU A 777 14.26 -40.63 -36.84
CA GLU A 777 13.82 -40.37 -35.47
C GLU A 777 14.98 -40.05 -34.50
N ASP A 778 16.19 -40.53 -34.79
CA ASP A 778 17.39 -40.33 -33.98
C ASP A 778 18.32 -39.22 -34.49
N LYS A 779 17.87 -38.41 -35.47
CA LYS A 779 18.71 -37.39 -36.12
C LYS A 779 19.30 -36.37 -35.15
N ARG A 780 18.54 -35.98 -34.10
CA ARG A 780 19.00 -35.02 -33.07
C ARG A 780 20.10 -35.63 -32.22
N THR A 781 19.95 -36.88 -31.78
CA THR A 781 20.97 -37.61 -31.01
C THR A 781 22.25 -37.81 -31.82
N ARG A 782 22.14 -38.22 -33.09
CA ARG A 782 23.31 -38.35 -33.98
C ARG A 782 24.02 -37.01 -34.21
N LEU A 783 23.26 -35.91 -34.34
CA LEU A 783 23.82 -34.58 -34.46
C LEU A 783 24.60 -34.21 -33.19
N ILE A 784 24.01 -34.42 -32.00
CA ILE A 784 24.69 -34.19 -30.71
C ILE A 784 26.04 -34.92 -30.67
N ASP A 785 26.06 -36.22 -30.95
CA ASP A 785 27.29 -37.01 -30.94
C ASP A 785 28.32 -36.50 -31.95
N SER A 786 27.88 -36.15 -33.16
CA SER A 786 28.76 -35.61 -34.19
C SER A 786 29.37 -34.27 -33.78
N LEU A 787 28.63 -33.39 -33.11
CA LEU A 787 29.11 -32.05 -32.75
C LEU A 787 30.12 -32.11 -31.58
N LEU A 788 29.93 -33.01 -30.62
CA LEU A 788 30.85 -33.18 -29.48
C LEU A 788 32.25 -33.69 -29.90
N GLU A 789 32.37 -34.34 -31.06
CA GLU A 789 33.65 -34.82 -31.61
C GLU A 789 34.35 -33.81 -32.52
N ARG A 790 33.74 -32.66 -32.78
CA ARG A 790 34.35 -31.60 -33.60
C ARG A 790 35.45 -30.86 -32.85
N LYS A 791 36.46 -30.40 -33.57
CA LYS A 791 37.56 -29.60 -32.99
C LYS A 791 37.06 -28.25 -32.48
N GLU A 792 36.05 -27.70 -33.14
CA GLU A 792 35.42 -26.43 -32.77
C GLU A 792 34.80 -26.47 -31.37
N PHE A 793 34.29 -27.64 -30.93
CA PHE A 793 33.82 -27.84 -29.56
C PHE A 793 34.93 -27.55 -28.54
N ALA A 794 36.06 -28.22 -28.66
CA ALA A 794 37.18 -28.07 -27.73
C ALA A 794 37.71 -26.62 -27.70
N LYS A 795 37.78 -25.97 -28.86
CA LYS A 795 38.26 -24.58 -28.96
C LYS A 795 37.30 -23.57 -28.34
N PHE A 796 36.01 -23.70 -28.61
CA PHE A 796 35.01 -22.79 -28.06
C PHE A 796 34.89 -22.94 -26.54
N TRP A 797 34.96 -24.17 -26.03
CA TRP A 797 34.95 -24.41 -24.59
C TRP A 797 36.26 -23.99 -23.92
N ALA A 798 37.39 -24.00 -24.63
CA ALA A 798 38.66 -23.45 -24.14
C ALA A 798 38.60 -21.93 -23.99
N LEU A 799 37.89 -21.21 -24.87
CA LEU A 799 37.64 -19.76 -24.71
C LEU A 799 36.96 -19.48 -23.36
N LYS A 800 35.91 -20.24 -23.03
CA LYS A 800 35.15 -20.10 -21.77
C LYS A 800 36.02 -20.40 -20.55
N TRP A 801 36.83 -21.46 -20.60
CA TRP A 801 37.80 -21.76 -19.54
C TRP A 801 38.91 -20.70 -19.45
N GLY A 802 39.28 -20.07 -20.57
CA GLY A 802 40.19 -18.94 -20.60
C GLY A 802 39.71 -17.76 -19.75
N ASP A 803 38.40 -17.51 -19.74
CA ASP A 803 37.76 -16.48 -18.92
C ASP A 803 37.93 -16.82 -17.42
N LEU A 804 37.60 -18.05 -17.00
CA LEU A 804 37.73 -18.51 -15.61
C LEU A 804 39.18 -18.59 -15.12
N LEU A 805 40.14 -18.80 -16.01
CA LEU A 805 41.57 -18.95 -15.68
C LEU A 805 42.34 -17.63 -15.78
N LYS A 806 41.65 -16.51 -16.05
CA LYS A 806 42.24 -15.17 -16.25
C LYS A 806 43.37 -15.17 -17.28
N MET A 807 43.16 -15.89 -18.38
CA MET A 807 44.16 -16.04 -19.44
C MET A 807 44.37 -14.74 -20.21
N ASN A 808 45.41 -13.97 -19.84
CA ASN A 808 45.86 -12.76 -20.54
C ASN A 808 47.39 -12.76 -20.77
N ARG A 809 47.85 -12.06 -21.82
CA ARG A 809 49.29 -11.98 -22.14
C ARG A 809 50.08 -11.23 -21.09
N LYS A 810 49.47 -10.23 -20.44
CA LYS A 810 50.14 -9.41 -19.41
C LYS A 810 50.64 -10.24 -18.22
N LEU A 811 49.89 -11.24 -17.77
CA LEU A 811 50.22 -12.10 -16.63
C LEU A 811 51.04 -13.33 -17.07
N VAL A 812 50.63 -13.96 -18.17
CA VAL A 812 51.16 -15.26 -18.63
C VAL A 812 52.34 -15.13 -19.61
N GLY A 813 52.51 -13.97 -20.25
CA GLY A 813 53.50 -13.73 -21.29
C GLY A 813 53.15 -14.36 -22.64
N ASP A 814 53.81 -13.89 -23.70
CA ASP A 814 53.45 -14.19 -25.09
C ASP A 814 53.56 -15.66 -25.48
N GLU A 815 54.67 -16.35 -25.16
CA GLU A 815 54.78 -17.80 -25.44
C GLU A 815 53.88 -18.62 -24.50
N GLY A 816 53.78 -18.20 -23.24
CA GLY A 816 53.04 -18.90 -22.20
C GLY A 816 51.54 -18.97 -22.50
N ILE A 817 50.94 -17.88 -22.98
CA ILE A 817 49.49 -17.83 -23.23
C ILE A 817 49.06 -18.87 -24.27
N TYR A 818 49.82 -19.03 -25.37
CA TYR A 818 49.49 -19.99 -26.41
C TYR A 818 49.61 -21.43 -25.93
N LYS A 819 50.65 -21.72 -25.12
CA LYS A 819 50.84 -23.05 -24.56
C LYS A 819 49.78 -23.39 -23.51
N TYR A 820 49.42 -22.42 -22.69
CA TYR A 820 48.42 -22.60 -21.65
C TYR A 820 47.03 -22.82 -22.25
N HIS A 821 46.62 -21.97 -23.20
CA HIS A 821 45.39 -22.15 -23.95
C HIS A 821 45.35 -23.48 -24.70
N ARG A 822 46.43 -23.85 -25.39
CA ARG A 822 46.51 -25.14 -26.13
C ARG A 822 46.38 -26.34 -25.21
N TRP A 823 46.92 -26.27 -23.99
CA TRP A 823 46.72 -27.35 -23.01
C TRP A 823 45.25 -27.49 -22.62
N VAL A 824 44.54 -26.39 -22.37
CA VAL A 824 43.09 -26.42 -22.08
C VAL A 824 42.30 -26.96 -23.27
N GLU A 825 42.58 -26.47 -24.49
CA GLU A 825 41.97 -26.97 -25.74
C GLU A 825 42.17 -28.48 -25.87
N GLN A 826 43.40 -28.97 -25.68
CA GLN A 826 43.71 -30.39 -25.77
C GLN A 826 43.00 -31.21 -24.70
N SER A 827 42.95 -30.72 -23.45
CA SER A 827 42.22 -31.40 -22.36
C SER A 827 40.73 -31.55 -22.66
N LEU A 828 40.11 -30.55 -23.28
CA LEU A 828 38.70 -30.61 -23.70
C LEU A 828 38.50 -31.52 -24.92
N HIS A 829 39.41 -31.48 -25.88
CA HIS A 829 39.39 -32.35 -27.06
C HIS A 829 39.48 -33.83 -26.67
N ASP A 830 40.45 -34.16 -25.82
CA ASP A 830 40.71 -35.52 -25.35
C ASP A 830 39.72 -35.98 -24.26
N ASN A 831 38.78 -35.11 -23.88
CA ASN A 831 37.81 -35.33 -22.82
C ASN A 831 38.48 -35.79 -21.50
N THR A 832 39.55 -35.10 -21.11
CA THR A 832 40.24 -35.37 -19.84
C THR A 832 39.23 -35.26 -18.70
N PRO A 833 39.13 -36.29 -17.82
CA PRO A 833 38.27 -36.25 -16.65
C PRO A 833 38.46 -34.97 -15.85
N TYR A 834 37.37 -34.36 -15.38
CA TYR A 834 37.44 -33.05 -14.74
C TYR A 834 38.28 -33.03 -13.46
N ASP A 835 38.24 -34.11 -12.68
CA ASP A 835 39.11 -34.30 -11.51
C ASP A 835 40.60 -34.31 -11.88
N GLU A 836 40.97 -34.99 -12.96
CA GLU A 836 42.35 -35.01 -13.45
C GLU A 836 42.76 -33.67 -14.05
N PHE A 837 41.86 -32.97 -14.75
CA PHE A 837 42.09 -31.59 -15.18
C PHE A 837 42.39 -30.67 -13.99
N ALA A 838 41.56 -30.73 -12.94
CA ALA A 838 41.75 -29.95 -11.71
C ALA A 838 43.05 -30.36 -10.98
N ARG A 839 43.37 -31.65 -10.93
CA ARG A 839 44.60 -32.15 -10.32
C ARG A 839 45.84 -31.63 -11.02
N GLN A 840 45.89 -31.73 -12.35
CA GLN A 840 47.01 -31.22 -13.15
C GLN A 840 47.17 -29.71 -13.00
N LEU A 841 46.05 -28.97 -13.01
CA LEU A 841 46.05 -27.51 -12.85
C LEU A 841 46.57 -27.08 -11.47
N LEU A 842 45.97 -27.59 -10.40
CA LEU A 842 46.19 -27.13 -9.03
C LEU A 842 47.47 -27.70 -8.39
N THR A 843 48.09 -28.74 -8.97
CA THR A 843 49.41 -29.23 -8.55
C THR A 843 50.54 -28.85 -9.52
N GLY A 844 50.20 -28.09 -10.58
CA GLY A 844 51.13 -27.61 -11.60
C GLY A 844 52.39 -26.98 -10.98
N SER A 845 53.55 -27.50 -11.37
CA SER A 845 54.86 -27.13 -10.85
C SER A 845 55.94 -27.21 -11.95
N GLY A 846 57.08 -26.58 -11.74
CA GLY A 846 58.18 -26.54 -12.71
C GLY A 846 58.09 -25.35 -13.66
N SER A 847 58.71 -25.49 -14.85
CA SER A 847 58.69 -24.45 -15.89
C SER A 847 57.27 -24.24 -16.41
N THR A 848 56.82 -22.99 -16.42
CA THR A 848 55.51 -22.58 -16.97
C THR A 848 55.42 -22.73 -18.48
N LEU A 849 56.53 -22.94 -19.20
CA LEU A 849 56.54 -23.19 -20.64
C LEU A 849 56.64 -24.68 -21.00
N ALA A 850 57.20 -25.50 -20.10
CA ALA A 850 57.30 -26.96 -20.28
C ALA A 850 56.11 -27.70 -19.66
N ASN A 851 55.57 -27.17 -18.55
CA ASN A 851 54.36 -27.64 -17.89
C ASN A 851 53.31 -26.51 -17.87
N PRO A 852 52.50 -26.34 -18.93
CA PRO A 852 51.57 -25.23 -19.08
C PRO A 852 50.57 -25.04 -17.91
N PRO A 853 50.04 -26.08 -17.24
CA PRO A 853 49.23 -25.95 -16.02
C PRO A 853 49.82 -25.03 -14.95
N ALA A 854 51.15 -24.97 -14.81
CA ALA A 854 51.82 -24.11 -13.83
C ALA A 854 51.57 -22.61 -14.07
N ASN A 855 51.07 -22.21 -15.24
CA ASN A 855 50.66 -20.81 -15.51
C ASN A 855 49.48 -20.35 -14.64
N PHE A 856 48.71 -21.25 -14.03
CA PHE A 856 47.69 -20.89 -13.05
C PHE A 856 48.27 -20.01 -11.92
N TYR A 857 49.49 -20.30 -11.47
CA TYR A 857 50.16 -19.50 -10.43
C TYR A 857 50.79 -18.20 -10.96
N ARG A 858 50.67 -17.92 -12.26
CA ARG A 858 50.95 -16.59 -12.82
C ARG A 858 49.71 -15.71 -12.81
N THR A 859 48.54 -16.31 -13.01
CA THR A 859 47.26 -15.61 -13.00
C THR A 859 46.65 -15.48 -11.61
N SER A 860 47.06 -16.35 -10.68
CA SER A 860 46.77 -16.28 -9.25
C SER A 860 48.09 -16.17 -8.48
N ALA A 861 48.52 -14.93 -8.27
CA ALA A 861 49.89 -14.58 -7.97
C ALA A 861 50.25 -14.59 -6.47
N ASP A 862 49.30 -14.75 -5.56
CA ASP A 862 49.59 -14.94 -4.14
C ASP A 862 48.59 -15.87 -3.47
N MET A 863 48.76 -16.09 -2.17
CA MET A 863 47.89 -16.93 -1.36
C MET A 863 46.43 -16.48 -1.43
N ASN A 864 46.17 -15.17 -1.32
CA ASN A 864 44.82 -14.63 -1.33
C ASN A 864 44.17 -14.86 -2.70
N GLU A 865 44.87 -14.51 -3.78
CA GLU A 865 44.35 -14.73 -5.14
C GLU A 865 44.10 -16.22 -5.42
N CYS A 866 44.93 -17.12 -4.89
CA CYS A 866 44.70 -18.56 -4.99
C CYS A 866 43.43 -18.99 -4.24
N VAL A 867 43.26 -18.59 -2.98
CA VAL A 867 42.06 -18.92 -2.18
C VAL A 867 40.82 -18.41 -2.90
N GLU A 868 40.81 -17.15 -3.31
CA GLU A 868 39.66 -16.51 -3.94
C GLU A 868 39.31 -17.16 -5.29
N THR A 869 40.30 -17.38 -6.16
CA THR A 869 40.11 -18.00 -7.48
C THR A 869 39.67 -19.46 -7.35
N ILE A 870 40.34 -20.26 -6.50
CA ILE A 870 40.05 -21.69 -6.37
C ILE A 870 38.69 -21.93 -5.73
N SER A 871 38.36 -21.19 -4.66
CA SER A 871 37.05 -21.32 -4.02
C SER A 871 35.92 -20.94 -4.97
N GLN A 872 36.07 -19.88 -5.77
CA GLN A 872 35.04 -19.49 -6.72
C GLN A 872 34.91 -20.48 -7.90
N VAL A 873 36.02 -20.90 -8.50
CA VAL A 873 36.00 -21.76 -9.70
C VAL A 873 35.63 -23.21 -9.37
N PHE A 874 36.13 -23.76 -8.26
CA PHE A 874 36.01 -25.19 -7.94
C PHE A 874 35.11 -25.52 -6.75
N LEU A 875 34.75 -24.54 -5.92
CA LEU A 875 33.78 -24.74 -4.83
C LEU A 875 32.45 -23.99 -5.05
N GLY A 876 32.41 -23.03 -5.99
CA GLY A 876 31.27 -22.14 -6.16
C GLY A 876 31.07 -21.19 -4.98
N ALA A 877 32.12 -20.91 -4.19
CA ALA A 877 32.05 -20.11 -2.97
C ALA A 877 32.91 -18.85 -3.07
N ARG A 878 32.33 -17.69 -2.72
CA ARG A 878 32.98 -16.37 -2.83
C ARG A 878 33.58 -15.93 -1.49
N LEU A 879 34.81 -16.39 -1.22
CA LEU A 879 35.46 -16.16 0.08
C LEU A 879 36.13 -14.79 0.26
N GLN A 880 36.08 -13.89 -0.72
CA GLN A 880 36.77 -12.59 -0.67
C GLN A 880 36.40 -11.78 0.58
N CYS A 881 35.12 -11.76 0.95
CA CYS A 881 34.66 -11.03 2.14
C CYS A 881 35.23 -11.63 3.43
N ALA A 882 35.46 -12.95 3.46
CA ALA A 882 36.01 -13.67 4.60
C ALA A 882 37.45 -13.24 4.92
N LYS A 883 38.16 -12.59 4.00
CA LYS A 883 39.53 -12.11 4.20
C LYS A 883 39.66 -11.11 5.35
N CYS A 884 38.72 -10.16 5.43
CA CYS A 884 38.81 -9.04 6.39
C CYS A 884 37.89 -9.20 7.61
N HIS A 885 36.79 -9.93 7.48
CA HIS A 885 35.79 -10.21 8.51
C HIS A 885 35.05 -11.52 8.19
N ASN A 886 34.22 -12.05 9.07
CA ASN A 886 33.38 -13.21 8.70
C ASN A 886 32.43 -12.87 7.54
N HIS A 887 32.18 -13.83 6.64
CA HIS A 887 31.37 -13.59 5.45
C HIS A 887 29.97 -13.09 5.85
N PRO A 888 29.48 -11.99 5.26
CA PRO A 888 28.26 -11.37 5.72
C PRO A 888 27.03 -12.18 5.35
N PHE A 889 27.05 -13.11 4.40
CA PHE A 889 25.85 -13.85 3.96
C PHE A 889 26.00 -15.38 4.04
N GLU A 890 27.12 -15.87 4.57
CA GLU A 890 27.47 -17.30 4.59
C GLU A 890 28.22 -17.66 5.87
N ARG A 891 28.33 -18.96 6.13
CA ARG A 891 28.98 -19.53 7.32
C ARG A 891 30.51 -19.54 7.27
N TRP A 892 31.11 -18.83 6.32
CA TRP A 892 32.56 -18.73 6.20
C TRP A 892 33.11 -17.68 7.16
N THR A 893 34.02 -18.10 8.03
CA THR A 893 34.73 -17.21 8.95
C THR A 893 36.07 -16.77 8.36
N GLN A 894 36.63 -15.70 8.93
CA GLN A 894 38.00 -15.29 8.60
C GLN A 894 39.03 -16.37 8.88
N ASP A 895 38.78 -17.20 9.90
CA ASP A 895 39.65 -18.30 10.26
C ASP A 895 39.59 -19.40 9.18
N ASN A 896 38.42 -19.62 8.55
CA ASN A 896 38.31 -20.52 7.39
C ASN A 896 39.12 -20.02 6.19
N TYR A 897 39.08 -18.71 5.89
CA TYR A 897 39.83 -18.10 4.79
C TYR A 897 41.34 -18.33 4.94
N TYR A 898 41.90 -17.98 6.10
CA TYR A 898 43.34 -18.12 6.34
C TYR A 898 43.76 -19.58 6.56
N GLY A 899 42.88 -20.44 7.08
CA GLY A 899 43.09 -21.88 7.15
C GLY A 899 43.22 -22.53 5.76
N LEU A 900 42.36 -22.15 4.81
CA LEU A 900 42.50 -22.54 3.39
C LEU A 900 43.77 -21.96 2.74
N GLY A 901 44.14 -20.74 3.11
CA GLY A 901 45.36 -20.08 2.63
C GLY A 901 46.65 -20.89 2.88
N THR A 902 46.69 -21.69 3.94
CA THR A 902 47.87 -22.51 4.28
C THR A 902 48.25 -23.56 3.22
N PHE A 903 47.33 -23.93 2.32
CA PHE A 903 47.59 -24.84 1.20
C PHE A 903 48.37 -24.17 0.06
N PHE A 904 48.27 -22.84 -0.04
CA PHE A 904 48.79 -22.06 -1.18
C PHE A 904 49.92 -21.10 -0.78
N SER A 905 50.04 -20.77 0.51
CA SER A 905 51.08 -19.85 1.03
C SER A 905 52.51 -20.31 0.76
N ARG A 906 52.73 -21.62 0.57
CA ARG A 906 54.04 -22.21 0.29
C ARG A 906 54.38 -22.29 -1.20
N VAL A 907 53.47 -21.89 -2.09
CA VAL A 907 53.73 -21.88 -3.54
C VAL A 907 54.56 -20.67 -3.90
N GLN A 908 55.78 -20.91 -4.36
CA GLN A 908 56.78 -19.89 -4.69
C GLN A 908 57.09 -19.90 -6.19
N ARG A 909 57.63 -18.78 -6.65
CA ARG A 909 57.96 -18.53 -8.05
C ARG A 909 59.31 -17.88 -8.18
N ARG A 910 60.05 -18.23 -9.23
CA ARG A 910 61.28 -17.55 -9.63
C ARG A 910 61.37 -17.42 -11.14
N ASN A 911 61.96 -16.33 -11.61
CA ASN A 911 62.31 -16.17 -13.01
C ASN A 911 63.42 -17.15 -13.38
N THR A 912 63.40 -17.65 -14.62
CA THR A 912 64.53 -18.41 -15.17
C THR A 912 65.37 -17.52 -16.09
N GLY A 913 66.47 -18.05 -16.64
CA GLY A 913 67.26 -17.34 -17.65
C GLY A 913 66.56 -17.25 -19.02
N ARG A 914 65.43 -17.94 -19.22
CA ARG A 914 64.68 -17.93 -20.47
C ARG A 914 63.59 -16.84 -20.40
N PRO A 915 63.57 -15.86 -21.33
CA PRO A 915 62.53 -14.84 -21.37
C PRO A 915 61.12 -15.44 -21.43
N GLY A 916 60.21 -14.90 -20.62
CA GLY A 916 58.80 -15.34 -20.54
C GLY A 916 58.56 -16.63 -19.74
N GLU A 917 59.60 -17.31 -19.27
CA GLU A 917 59.51 -18.51 -18.44
C GLU A 917 59.61 -18.17 -16.94
N MET A 918 58.71 -18.75 -16.14
CA MET A 918 58.82 -18.79 -14.68
C MET A 918 58.86 -20.24 -14.20
N PHE A 919 59.51 -20.46 -13.05
CA PHE A 919 59.56 -21.77 -12.40
C PHE A 919 58.75 -21.73 -11.10
N VAL A 920 57.69 -22.55 -11.03
CA VAL A 920 56.84 -22.71 -9.85
C VAL A 920 57.34 -23.87 -9.00
N TYR A 921 57.47 -23.67 -7.69
CA TYR A 921 57.92 -24.70 -6.76
C TYR A 921 57.30 -24.49 -5.37
N THR A 922 57.34 -25.52 -4.52
CA THR A 922 56.79 -25.47 -3.17
C THR A 922 57.91 -25.30 -2.15
N SER A 923 57.77 -24.32 -1.25
CA SER A 923 58.68 -24.07 -0.12
C SER A 923 58.36 -24.96 1.08
N SER A 924 59.35 -25.26 1.92
CA SER A 924 59.15 -25.93 3.22
C SER A 924 58.68 -24.99 4.33
N SER A 925 58.73 -23.66 4.09
CA SER A 925 58.28 -22.61 5.00
C SER A 925 57.23 -21.71 4.35
N GLY A 926 56.39 -21.06 5.16
CA GLY A 926 55.33 -20.16 4.71
C GLY A 926 54.05 -20.36 5.50
N ASP A 927 54.12 -20.25 6.82
CA ASP A 927 52.94 -20.37 7.67
C ASP A 927 52.08 -19.12 7.57
N VAL A 928 50.76 -19.30 7.74
CA VAL A 928 49.79 -18.21 7.60
C VAL A 928 49.40 -17.74 8.99
N THR A 929 49.49 -16.44 9.24
CA THR A 929 49.05 -15.82 10.49
C THR A 929 47.69 -15.16 10.28
N GLN A 930 46.75 -15.39 11.20
CA GLN A 930 45.47 -14.71 11.23
C GLN A 930 45.69 -13.25 11.68
N PRO A 931 45.42 -12.21 10.85
CA PRO A 931 45.61 -10.81 11.23
C PRO A 931 44.83 -10.32 12.47
N ARG A 932 43.66 -10.88 12.78
CA ARG A 932 42.81 -10.54 13.92
C ARG A 932 43.32 -11.14 15.23
N THR A 933 43.65 -12.43 15.25
CA THR A 933 44.06 -13.13 16.49
C THR A 933 45.57 -13.18 16.68
N GLY A 934 46.35 -13.01 15.61
CA GLY A 934 47.80 -13.21 15.62
C GLY A 934 48.23 -14.68 15.65
N GLU A 935 47.28 -15.62 15.60
CA GLU A 935 47.54 -17.05 15.68
C GLU A 935 48.06 -17.60 14.34
N VAL A 936 48.92 -18.62 14.42
CA VAL A 936 49.38 -19.36 13.24
C VAL A 936 48.33 -20.41 12.87
N MET A 937 47.82 -20.31 11.65
CA MET A 937 46.74 -21.15 11.15
C MET A 937 47.26 -22.54 10.76
N SER A 938 46.48 -23.55 11.14
CA SER A 938 46.65 -24.92 10.65
C SER A 938 45.87 -25.12 9.34
N PRO A 939 46.29 -26.04 8.45
CA PRO A 939 45.51 -26.36 7.26
C PRO A 939 44.12 -26.81 7.61
N TRP A 940 43.14 -26.20 6.96
CA TRP A 940 41.73 -26.40 7.25
C TRP A 940 40.95 -26.65 5.97
N LEU A 941 40.17 -27.73 5.94
CA LEU A 941 39.34 -28.10 4.81
C LEU A 941 37.85 -27.97 5.18
N PRO A 942 37.01 -27.44 4.29
CA PRO A 942 35.57 -27.41 4.49
C PRO A 942 34.99 -28.79 4.81
N GLN A 943 34.05 -28.83 5.78
CA GLN A 943 33.40 -30.03 6.32
C GLN A 943 34.30 -31.06 7.01
N VAL A 944 35.62 -30.92 6.95
CA VAL A 944 36.59 -31.81 7.63
C VAL A 944 37.15 -31.14 8.88
N GLY A 945 37.45 -29.84 8.81
CA GLY A 945 38.12 -29.11 9.88
C GLY A 945 39.63 -29.00 9.67
N SER A 946 40.35 -28.72 10.75
CA SER A 946 41.81 -28.64 10.72
C SER A 946 42.43 -30.03 10.54
N ILE A 947 43.40 -30.15 9.64
CA ILE A 947 44.13 -31.38 9.37
C ILE A 947 45.62 -31.23 9.73
N GLU A 948 46.23 -32.32 10.15
CA GLU A 948 47.68 -32.38 10.27
C GLU A 948 48.32 -32.48 8.88
N SER A 949 49.35 -31.68 8.63
CA SER A 949 50.11 -31.74 7.38
C SER A 949 51.60 -31.52 7.65
N PRO A 950 52.43 -32.57 7.44
CA PRO A 950 53.88 -32.48 7.62
C PRO A 950 54.51 -31.37 6.78
N ASN A 951 55.52 -30.69 7.34
CA ASN A 951 56.15 -29.53 6.72
C ASN A 951 56.94 -29.82 5.43
N ASP A 952 57.29 -31.08 5.18
CA ASP A 952 58.07 -31.57 4.04
C ASP A 952 57.20 -32.03 2.84
N THR A 953 55.87 -31.97 2.97
CA THR A 953 54.94 -32.37 1.91
C THR A 953 54.32 -31.16 1.19
N ASP A 954 54.04 -31.32 -0.11
CA ASP A 954 53.28 -30.31 -0.85
C ASP A 954 51.80 -30.37 -0.43
N ARG A 955 51.40 -29.39 0.38
CA ARG A 955 50.05 -29.29 0.96
C ARG A 955 48.96 -29.27 -0.11
N ARG A 956 49.25 -28.78 -1.33
CA ARG A 956 48.27 -28.77 -2.44
C ARG A 956 47.79 -30.16 -2.81
N THR A 957 48.63 -31.17 -2.65
CA THR A 957 48.25 -32.58 -2.92
C THR A 957 47.11 -33.02 -2.00
N ALA A 958 47.18 -32.66 -0.72
CA ALA A 958 46.12 -32.96 0.25
C ALA A 958 44.83 -32.19 -0.07
N PHE A 959 44.95 -30.90 -0.42
CA PHE A 959 43.79 -30.10 -0.83
C PHE A 959 43.09 -30.69 -2.06
N VAL A 960 43.85 -31.02 -3.10
CA VAL A 960 43.29 -31.57 -4.35
C VAL A 960 42.68 -32.96 -4.11
N ALA A 961 43.31 -33.81 -3.30
CA ALA A 961 42.75 -35.12 -2.95
C ALA A 961 41.40 -35.01 -2.23
N TRP A 962 41.21 -33.98 -1.40
CA TRP A 962 39.92 -33.65 -0.79
C TRP A 962 38.93 -33.04 -1.80
N LEU A 963 39.40 -32.12 -2.65
CA LEU A 963 38.57 -31.39 -3.60
C LEU A 963 37.87 -32.34 -4.57
N VAL A 964 38.62 -33.27 -5.16
CA VAL A 964 38.11 -34.18 -6.20
C VAL A 964 37.57 -35.50 -5.64
N ASN A 965 37.45 -35.60 -4.31
CA ASN A 965 36.85 -36.75 -3.68
C ASN A 965 35.39 -36.90 -4.17
N PRO A 966 34.94 -38.11 -4.58
CA PRO A 966 33.55 -38.34 -5.03
C PRO A 966 32.46 -37.89 -4.05
N GLY A 967 32.76 -37.86 -2.74
CA GLY A 967 31.84 -37.37 -1.70
C GLY A 967 31.93 -35.86 -1.44
N ASN A 968 32.75 -35.11 -2.19
CA ASN A 968 32.87 -33.66 -2.04
C ASN A 968 31.57 -32.97 -2.52
N PRO A 969 30.90 -32.16 -1.70
CA PRO A 969 29.59 -31.60 -2.04
C PRO A 969 29.64 -30.36 -2.94
N TYR A 970 30.84 -29.90 -3.31
CA TYR A 970 31.03 -28.68 -4.09
C TYR A 970 31.50 -28.97 -5.51
N PHE A 971 32.53 -29.81 -5.66
CA PHE A 971 33.31 -29.93 -6.90
C PHE A 971 32.49 -30.39 -8.13
N ALA A 972 31.68 -31.45 -8.00
CA ALA A 972 30.84 -31.92 -9.09
C ALA A 972 29.67 -30.95 -9.38
N ARG A 973 29.07 -30.38 -8.33
CA ARG A 973 27.91 -29.48 -8.45
C ARG A 973 28.25 -28.20 -9.20
N ILE A 974 29.39 -27.56 -8.92
CA ILE A 974 29.75 -26.30 -9.59
C ILE A 974 29.94 -26.49 -11.10
N GLU A 975 30.56 -27.61 -11.53
CA GLU A 975 30.77 -27.86 -12.95
C GLU A 975 29.49 -28.30 -13.66
N ALA A 976 28.67 -29.14 -13.02
CA ALA A 976 27.36 -29.48 -13.54
C ALA A 976 26.49 -28.23 -13.73
N ASN A 977 26.49 -27.32 -12.74
CA ASN A 977 25.77 -26.05 -12.82
C ASN A 977 26.31 -25.13 -13.91
N ARG A 978 27.64 -25.10 -14.12
CA ARG A 978 28.29 -24.30 -15.17
C ARG A 978 27.95 -24.82 -16.57
N ILE A 979 27.99 -26.14 -16.77
CA ILE A 979 27.56 -26.76 -18.02
C ILE A 979 26.08 -26.47 -18.27
N TRP A 980 25.23 -26.58 -17.24
CA TRP A 980 23.82 -26.23 -17.33
C TRP A 980 23.61 -24.77 -17.73
N ALA A 981 24.25 -23.83 -17.02
CA ALA A 981 24.14 -22.40 -17.30
C ALA A 981 24.57 -22.05 -18.73
N GLN A 982 25.59 -22.72 -19.25
CA GLN A 982 26.03 -22.53 -20.63
C GLN A 982 24.95 -22.94 -21.65
N LEU A 983 24.06 -23.87 -21.33
CA LEU A 983 23.01 -24.34 -22.24
C LEU A 983 21.68 -23.60 -22.04
N PHE A 984 21.39 -23.15 -20.83
CA PHE A 984 20.12 -22.50 -20.47
C PHE A 984 20.22 -21.00 -20.18
N SER A 985 21.41 -20.40 -20.38
CA SER A 985 21.69 -18.97 -20.07
C SER A 985 21.66 -18.62 -18.58
N ARG A 986 21.15 -19.53 -17.75
CA ARG A 986 21.03 -19.40 -16.30
C ARG A 986 21.37 -20.74 -15.64
N GLY A 987 22.12 -20.70 -14.54
CA GLY A 987 22.40 -21.89 -13.75
C GLY A 987 21.20 -22.35 -12.91
N ILE A 988 21.20 -23.61 -12.49
CA ILE A 988 20.29 -24.10 -11.44
C ILE A 988 20.55 -23.32 -10.14
N VAL A 989 21.82 -23.02 -9.86
CA VAL A 989 22.24 -21.95 -8.96
C VAL A 989 22.67 -20.77 -9.83
N ASP A 990 22.10 -19.59 -9.58
CA ASP A 990 22.42 -18.37 -10.30
C ASP A 990 22.56 -17.20 -9.31
N PRO A 991 23.65 -16.40 -9.36
CA PRO A 991 24.81 -16.50 -10.26
C PRO A 991 25.54 -17.86 -10.20
N ILE A 992 26.15 -18.26 -11.33
CA ILE A 992 26.68 -19.61 -11.60
C ILE A 992 27.66 -20.12 -10.52
N ASP A 993 28.37 -19.21 -9.84
CA ASP A 993 29.44 -19.44 -8.87
C ASP A 993 29.12 -18.87 -7.48
N ASP A 994 27.83 -18.79 -7.12
CA ASP A 994 27.33 -18.22 -5.87
C ASP A 994 26.50 -19.22 -5.07
N PHE A 995 27.14 -20.34 -4.70
CA PHE A 995 26.56 -21.42 -3.91
C PHE A 995 26.55 -21.04 -2.43
N ARG A 996 25.40 -20.60 -1.96
CA ARG A 996 25.17 -20.25 -0.56
C ARG A 996 23.80 -20.69 -0.09
N ASP A 997 23.65 -20.90 1.22
CA ASP A 997 22.38 -21.31 1.82
C ASP A 997 21.25 -20.28 1.57
N SER A 998 21.62 -19.01 1.34
CA SER A 998 20.72 -17.91 0.99
C SER A 998 20.45 -17.73 -0.50
N ASN A 999 21.07 -18.56 -1.34
CA ASN A 999 20.83 -18.63 -2.77
C ASN A 999 20.60 -20.10 -3.15
N PRO A 1000 19.48 -20.68 -2.69
CA PRO A 1000 19.22 -22.09 -2.91
C PRO A 1000 19.07 -22.39 -4.42
N PRO A 1001 19.47 -23.59 -4.87
CA PRO A 1001 19.27 -24.00 -6.25
C PRO A 1001 17.77 -23.96 -6.62
N SER A 1002 17.44 -23.48 -7.82
CA SER A 1002 16.06 -23.49 -8.35
C SER A 1002 15.47 -24.90 -8.43
N ASN A 1003 16.33 -25.92 -8.56
CA ASN A 1003 15.96 -27.32 -8.48
C ASN A 1003 17.10 -28.16 -7.86
N ALA A 1004 17.13 -28.24 -6.52
CA ALA A 1004 18.18 -28.96 -5.80
C ALA A 1004 18.27 -30.45 -6.19
N ALA A 1005 17.14 -31.12 -6.37
CA ALA A 1005 17.11 -32.53 -6.77
C ALA A 1005 17.74 -32.76 -8.15
N LEU A 1006 17.48 -31.85 -9.10
CA LEU A 1006 18.10 -31.90 -10.43
C LEU A 1006 19.62 -31.69 -10.35
N LEU A 1007 20.08 -30.68 -9.62
CA LEU A 1007 21.51 -30.41 -9.46
C LEU A 1007 22.24 -31.58 -8.79
N ASP A 1008 21.62 -32.19 -7.78
CA ASP A 1008 22.18 -33.36 -7.10
C ASP A 1008 22.27 -34.56 -8.03
N ALA A 1009 21.22 -34.83 -8.81
CA ALA A 1009 21.23 -35.91 -9.79
C ALA A 1009 22.31 -35.71 -10.87
N LEU A 1010 22.45 -34.48 -11.40
CA LEU A 1010 23.50 -34.16 -12.38
C LEU A 1010 24.90 -34.29 -11.78
N ALA A 1011 25.10 -33.88 -10.53
CA ALA A 1011 26.38 -34.01 -9.84
C ALA A 1011 26.73 -35.48 -9.58
N THR A 1012 25.77 -36.30 -9.15
CA THR A 1012 25.94 -37.75 -8.99
C THR A 1012 26.30 -38.42 -10.31
N GLU A 1013 25.54 -38.14 -11.38
CA GLU A 1013 25.83 -38.67 -12.72
C GLU A 1013 27.23 -38.25 -13.21
N PHE A 1014 27.63 -37.02 -12.94
CA PHE A 1014 28.95 -36.53 -13.32
C PHE A 1014 30.07 -37.27 -12.57
N VAL A 1015 29.89 -37.60 -11.30
CA VAL A 1015 30.82 -38.44 -10.54
C VAL A 1015 30.84 -39.89 -11.06
N GLU A 1016 29.67 -40.49 -11.28
CA GLU A 1016 29.53 -41.89 -11.72
C GLU A 1016 30.08 -42.14 -13.12
N SER A 1017 29.97 -41.16 -14.02
CA SER A 1017 30.59 -41.20 -15.35
C SER A 1017 32.10 -41.01 -15.34
N GLY A 1018 32.72 -40.84 -14.17
CA GLY A 1018 34.16 -40.58 -14.05
C GLY A 1018 34.53 -39.16 -14.44
N TYR A 1019 33.67 -38.19 -14.11
CA TYR A 1019 33.84 -36.78 -14.42
C TYR A 1019 33.90 -36.46 -15.93
N ASP A 1020 33.12 -37.19 -16.73
CA ASP A 1020 33.02 -37.03 -18.18
C ASP A 1020 32.07 -35.87 -18.55
N ARG A 1021 32.63 -34.79 -19.11
CA ARG A 1021 31.87 -33.60 -19.51
C ARG A 1021 31.03 -33.82 -20.75
N LYS A 1022 31.55 -34.55 -21.74
CA LYS A 1022 30.81 -34.85 -22.97
C LYS A 1022 29.61 -35.74 -22.67
N HIS A 1023 29.73 -36.66 -21.71
CA HIS A 1023 28.62 -37.46 -21.20
C HIS A 1023 27.52 -36.60 -20.59
N LEU A 1024 27.87 -35.69 -19.67
CA LEU A 1024 26.89 -34.80 -19.05
C LEU A 1024 26.21 -33.87 -20.06
N LEU A 1025 26.98 -33.30 -21.01
CA LEU A 1025 26.43 -32.53 -22.12
C LEU A 1025 25.46 -33.34 -22.96
N ARG A 1026 25.83 -34.55 -23.37
CA ARG A 1026 24.97 -35.45 -24.15
C ARG A 1026 23.66 -35.72 -23.43
N LEU A 1027 23.71 -35.96 -22.12
CA LEU A 1027 22.52 -36.22 -21.31
C LEU A 1027 21.57 -35.01 -21.29
N ILE A 1028 22.10 -33.80 -21.06
CA ILE A 1028 21.30 -32.57 -21.03
C ILE A 1028 20.71 -32.27 -22.41
N LEU A 1029 21.51 -32.36 -23.48
CA LEU A 1029 21.07 -32.03 -24.85
C LEU A 1029 19.98 -32.98 -25.38
N ASN A 1030 19.97 -34.23 -24.92
CA ASN A 1030 18.91 -35.20 -25.26
C ASN A 1030 17.63 -35.04 -24.40
N SER A 1031 17.62 -34.17 -23.39
CA SER A 1031 16.44 -33.91 -22.57
C SER A 1031 15.36 -33.13 -23.33
N ARG A 1032 14.09 -33.32 -22.97
CA ARG A 1032 12.97 -32.47 -23.43
C ARG A 1032 13.14 -31.03 -22.94
N THR A 1033 13.69 -30.85 -21.74
CA THR A 1033 13.97 -29.54 -21.16
C THR A 1033 14.86 -28.69 -22.08
N TYR A 1034 16.00 -29.22 -22.56
CA TYR A 1034 16.87 -28.49 -23.49
C TYR A 1034 16.23 -28.29 -24.87
N GLN A 1035 15.38 -29.23 -25.29
CA GLN A 1035 14.67 -29.17 -26.57
C GLN A 1035 13.32 -28.45 -26.47
N ALA A 1036 13.03 -27.74 -25.38
CA ALA A 1036 11.85 -26.91 -25.25
C ALA A 1036 11.96 -25.67 -26.15
N SER A 1037 10.85 -25.22 -26.71
CA SER A 1037 10.81 -23.97 -27.47
C SER A 1037 10.97 -22.76 -26.56
N TYR A 1038 11.47 -21.65 -27.10
CA TYR A 1038 11.42 -20.37 -26.40
C TYR A 1038 10.01 -19.78 -26.31
N ARG A 1039 9.07 -20.27 -27.12
CA ARG A 1039 7.70 -19.76 -27.17
C ARG A 1039 6.95 -20.15 -25.91
N THR A 1040 6.51 -19.14 -25.19
CA THR A 1040 5.76 -19.30 -23.95
C THR A 1040 4.27 -19.54 -24.18
N THR A 1041 3.62 -20.03 -23.14
CA THR A 1041 2.18 -20.20 -22.99
C THR A 1041 1.68 -19.29 -21.86
N LYS A 1042 0.37 -19.10 -21.74
CA LYS A 1042 -0.22 -18.34 -20.64
C LYS A 1042 0.15 -18.87 -19.24
N PHE A 1043 0.53 -20.14 -19.14
CA PHE A 1043 0.85 -20.79 -17.87
C PHE A 1043 2.33 -20.73 -17.50
N ASN A 1044 3.23 -20.34 -18.41
CA ASN A 1044 4.67 -20.34 -18.17
C ASN A 1044 5.41 -19.06 -18.59
N GLN A 1045 4.72 -18.08 -19.14
CA GLN A 1045 5.28 -16.79 -19.51
C GLN A 1045 5.95 -16.02 -18.36
N ASP A 1046 5.56 -16.28 -17.10
CA ASP A 1046 6.14 -15.63 -15.93
C ASP A 1046 7.28 -16.46 -15.29
N ASP A 1047 7.58 -17.64 -15.82
CA ASP A 1047 8.70 -18.46 -15.31
C ASP A 1047 10.02 -17.96 -15.88
N THR A 1048 10.89 -17.45 -15.02
CA THR A 1048 12.25 -17.03 -15.40
C THR A 1048 13.36 -17.84 -14.69
N LYS A 1049 13.01 -18.97 -14.06
CA LYS A 1049 13.92 -19.65 -13.12
C LYS A 1049 13.87 -21.18 -13.15
N TYR A 1050 12.75 -21.76 -13.55
CA TYR A 1050 12.46 -23.18 -13.40
C TYR A 1050 12.55 -23.97 -14.71
N PHE A 1051 12.98 -23.33 -15.80
CA PHE A 1051 13.28 -23.96 -17.08
C PHE A 1051 12.05 -24.58 -17.76
N SER A 1052 10.89 -23.95 -17.65
CA SER A 1052 9.68 -24.35 -18.40
C SER A 1052 9.80 -24.17 -19.91
N HIS A 1053 10.68 -23.26 -20.35
CA HIS A 1053 10.94 -22.95 -21.75
C HIS A 1053 12.40 -22.51 -21.91
N GLN A 1054 12.88 -22.42 -23.15
CA GLN A 1054 14.21 -21.86 -23.40
C GLN A 1054 14.15 -20.32 -23.30
N GLU A 1055 15.02 -19.71 -22.52
CA GLU A 1055 15.17 -18.26 -22.54
C GLU A 1055 16.13 -17.82 -23.66
N PRO A 1056 15.70 -16.94 -24.58
CA PRO A 1056 16.60 -16.37 -25.56
C PRO A 1056 17.70 -15.55 -24.90
N ARG A 1057 18.95 -15.73 -25.35
CA ARG A 1057 20.09 -14.93 -24.87
C ARG A 1057 20.86 -14.29 -26.00
N LEU A 1058 21.46 -13.14 -25.73
CA LEU A 1058 22.30 -12.44 -26.68
C LEU A 1058 23.51 -13.31 -27.06
N LEU A 1059 23.87 -13.32 -28.35
CA LEU A 1059 25.12 -13.95 -28.79
C LEU A 1059 26.32 -13.21 -28.19
N GLY A 1060 27.27 -13.95 -27.61
CA GLY A 1060 28.50 -13.35 -27.14
C GLY A 1060 29.27 -12.66 -28.26
N ALA A 1061 30.07 -11.65 -27.93
CA ALA A 1061 30.85 -10.85 -28.88
C ALA A 1061 31.54 -11.67 -29.99
N GLU A 1062 32.21 -12.74 -29.58
CA GLU A 1062 32.91 -13.66 -30.48
C GLU A 1062 31.93 -14.42 -31.40
N GLN A 1063 30.85 -14.96 -30.84
CA GLN A 1063 29.84 -15.70 -31.60
C GLN A 1063 29.14 -14.80 -32.61
N LEU A 1064 28.81 -13.56 -32.24
CA LEU A 1064 28.14 -12.61 -33.12
C LEU A 1064 29.02 -12.23 -34.31
N LEU A 1065 30.31 -11.91 -34.08
CA LEU A 1065 31.25 -11.62 -35.16
C LEU A 1065 31.42 -12.81 -36.10
N ASP A 1066 31.57 -14.02 -35.56
CA ASP A 1066 31.70 -15.25 -36.35
C ASP A 1066 30.40 -15.57 -37.12
N ALA A 1067 29.22 -15.31 -36.53
CA ALA A 1067 27.91 -15.47 -37.18
C ALA A 1067 27.75 -14.52 -38.39
N ILE A 1068 28.16 -13.25 -38.25
CA ILE A 1068 28.17 -12.28 -39.35
C ILE A 1068 29.10 -12.76 -40.47
N ASN A 1069 30.33 -13.18 -40.12
CA ASN A 1069 31.30 -13.68 -41.09
C ASN A 1069 30.79 -14.93 -41.82
N ARG A 1070 30.18 -15.89 -41.10
CA ARG A 1070 29.59 -17.09 -41.71
C ARG A 1070 28.41 -16.77 -42.61
N THR A 1071 27.53 -15.87 -42.20
CA THR A 1071 26.40 -15.41 -43.02
C THR A 1071 26.91 -14.84 -44.34
N LEU A 1072 27.93 -13.99 -44.29
CA LEU A 1072 28.51 -13.34 -45.47
C LEU A 1072 29.56 -14.16 -46.22
N ALA A 1073 29.89 -15.37 -45.74
CA ALA A 1073 30.99 -16.19 -46.26
C ALA A 1073 32.33 -15.42 -46.35
N LEU A 1074 32.64 -14.62 -45.33
CA LEU A 1074 33.86 -13.84 -45.20
C LEU A 1074 34.78 -14.40 -44.11
N GLU A 1075 36.07 -14.09 -44.19
CA GLU A 1075 37.05 -14.42 -43.16
C GLU A 1075 37.51 -13.17 -42.40
N GLN A 1076 37.69 -13.28 -41.08
CA GLN A 1076 38.31 -12.26 -40.25
C GLN A 1076 39.76 -12.64 -39.94
N ARG A 1077 40.69 -11.69 -40.12
CA ARG A 1077 42.08 -11.88 -39.71
C ARG A 1077 42.31 -11.32 -38.31
N PHE A 1078 43.01 -12.08 -37.48
CA PHE A 1078 43.37 -11.72 -36.11
C PHE A 1078 44.90 -11.64 -35.98
N GLY A 1079 45.47 -10.51 -36.38
CA GLY A 1079 46.91 -10.24 -36.22
C GLY A 1079 47.79 -11.31 -36.87
N SER A 1080 48.68 -11.93 -36.07
CA SER A 1080 49.59 -12.99 -36.50
C SER A 1080 49.04 -14.42 -36.31
N LEU A 1081 47.77 -14.57 -35.92
CA LEU A 1081 47.14 -15.90 -35.82
C LEU A 1081 46.96 -16.52 -37.22
N PRO A 1082 46.94 -17.87 -37.32
CA PRO A 1082 46.73 -18.55 -38.60
C PRO A 1082 45.45 -18.08 -39.31
N ALA A 1083 45.47 -18.03 -40.65
CA ALA A 1083 44.28 -17.75 -41.44
C ALA A 1083 43.18 -18.78 -41.15
N GLY A 1084 41.92 -18.32 -41.11
CA GLY A 1084 40.77 -19.14 -40.71
C GLY A 1084 40.57 -19.29 -39.19
N THR A 1085 41.38 -18.63 -38.35
CA THR A 1085 41.10 -18.57 -36.90
C THR A 1085 39.81 -17.76 -36.66
N LEU A 1086 38.88 -18.32 -35.88
CA LEU A 1086 37.61 -17.68 -35.55
C LEU A 1086 37.73 -16.85 -34.25
N ALA A 1087 36.83 -15.88 -34.06
CA ALA A 1087 36.80 -15.07 -32.84
C ALA A 1087 36.58 -15.95 -31.59
N THR A 1088 35.74 -16.97 -31.73
CA THR A 1088 35.45 -17.99 -30.71
C THR A 1088 36.63 -18.88 -30.31
N GLN A 1089 37.80 -18.71 -30.95
CA GLN A 1089 39.01 -19.51 -30.75
C GLN A 1089 40.19 -18.67 -30.25
N LEU A 1090 39.95 -17.41 -29.86
CA LEU A 1090 41.01 -16.51 -29.43
C LEU A 1090 41.61 -16.95 -28.08
N PRO A 1091 42.95 -17.05 -27.97
CA PRO A 1091 43.56 -17.54 -26.73
C PRO A 1091 43.51 -16.52 -25.59
N ALA A 1092 43.47 -15.23 -25.90
CA ALA A 1092 43.30 -14.14 -24.93
C ALA A 1092 42.77 -12.86 -25.61
N PRO A 1093 42.05 -12.00 -24.87
CA PRO A 1093 41.44 -10.77 -25.41
C PRO A 1093 42.50 -9.73 -25.83
N ASP A 1094 43.67 -9.74 -25.20
CA ASP A 1094 44.78 -8.80 -25.47
C ASP A 1094 45.73 -9.26 -26.59
N VAL A 1095 45.41 -10.36 -27.29
CA VAL A 1095 46.20 -10.85 -28.44
C VAL A 1095 46.01 -9.94 -29.65
N VAL A 1096 44.78 -9.50 -29.92
CA VAL A 1096 44.43 -8.59 -31.02
C VAL A 1096 43.34 -7.65 -30.54
N LYS A 1097 43.51 -6.35 -30.81
CA LYS A 1097 42.46 -5.36 -30.54
C LYS A 1097 41.46 -5.37 -31.69
N VAL A 1098 40.23 -5.77 -31.40
CA VAL A 1098 39.10 -5.69 -32.31
C VAL A 1098 38.00 -4.90 -31.61
N ASP A 1099 37.79 -3.64 -32.03
CA ASP A 1099 36.88 -2.72 -31.34
C ASP A 1099 35.45 -3.27 -31.24
N PHE A 1100 34.99 -3.99 -32.27
CA PHE A 1100 33.71 -4.70 -32.27
C PHE A 1100 33.59 -5.66 -31.06
N LEU A 1101 34.59 -6.50 -30.81
CA LEU A 1101 34.51 -7.48 -29.71
C LEU A 1101 34.38 -6.78 -28.35
N LYS A 1102 35.07 -5.65 -28.17
CA LYS A 1102 35.00 -4.85 -26.94
C LYS A 1102 33.63 -4.19 -26.75
N VAL A 1103 33.05 -3.64 -27.82
CA VAL A 1103 31.72 -3.01 -27.77
C VAL A 1103 30.64 -4.02 -27.38
N PHE A 1104 30.78 -5.28 -27.81
CA PHE A 1104 29.85 -6.38 -27.52
C PHE A 1104 30.18 -7.18 -26.25
N GLY A 1105 31.01 -6.64 -25.35
CA GLY A 1105 31.17 -7.21 -24.01
C GLY A 1105 32.21 -8.33 -23.87
N GLN A 1106 33.19 -8.42 -24.76
CA GLN A 1106 34.34 -9.32 -24.55
C GLN A 1106 35.04 -9.00 -23.20
N PRO A 1107 35.23 -10.00 -22.31
CA PRO A 1107 35.85 -9.77 -21.02
C PRO A 1107 37.35 -9.47 -21.15
N GLU A 1108 37.86 -8.57 -20.31
CA GLU A 1108 39.30 -8.28 -20.22
C GLU A 1108 40.08 -9.40 -19.48
N ARG A 1109 39.36 -10.33 -18.83
CA ARG A 1109 39.88 -11.45 -18.02
C ARG A 1109 40.74 -10.98 -16.85
N SER A 1110 40.26 -9.95 -16.17
CA SER A 1110 40.87 -9.35 -14.99
C SER A 1110 40.41 -10.02 -13.69
N THR A 1111 39.23 -10.63 -13.69
CA THR A 1111 38.64 -11.36 -12.57
C THR A 1111 38.20 -12.77 -13.03
N VAL A 1112 37.80 -13.61 -12.08
CA VAL A 1112 37.15 -14.90 -12.40
C VAL A 1112 35.62 -14.81 -12.39
N CYS A 1113 35.05 -13.61 -12.19
CA CYS A 1113 33.61 -13.44 -12.13
C CYS A 1113 33.01 -13.71 -13.51
N ALA A 1114 31.99 -14.56 -13.56
CA ALA A 1114 31.18 -14.72 -14.77
C ALA A 1114 30.58 -13.37 -15.25
N CYS A 1115 30.33 -12.45 -14.31
CA CYS A 1115 29.81 -11.11 -14.55
C CYS A 1115 30.76 -10.15 -15.31
N GLU A 1116 32.02 -10.53 -15.55
CA GLU A 1116 32.93 -9.69 -16.37
C GLU A 1116 32.54 -9.69 -17.85
N ARG A 1117 31.87 -10.75 -18.31
CA ARG A 1117 31.20 -10.78 -19.61
C ARG A 1117 29.83 -10.13 -19.45
N THR A 1118 29.56 -9.10 -20.26
CA THR A 1118 28.30 -8.34 -20.20
C THR A 1118 27.33 -8.88 -21.25
N ASP A 1119 26.16 -9.33 -20.79
CA ASP A 1119 25.11 -9.84 -21.67
C ASP A 1119 23.99 -8.79 -21.90
N ASP A 1120 24.15 -7.58 -21.33
CA ASP A 1120 23.23 -6.46 -21.46
C ASP A 1120 23.35 -5.76 -22.82
N SER A 1121 22.21 -5.35 -23.38
CA SER A 1121 22.19 -4.49 -24.57
C SER A 1121 22.55 -3.05 -24.22
N THR A 1122 23.48 -2.45 -24.97
CA THR A 1122 23.91 -1.06 -24.77
C THR A 1122 23.69 -0.18 -26.00
N LEU A 1123 23.61 1.14 -25.81
CA LEU A 1123 23.53 2.09 -26.92
C LEU A 1123 24.75 1.96 -27.87
N GLY A 1124 25.93 1.63 -27.32
CA GLY A 1124 27.15 1.42 -28.12
C GLY A 1124 27.01 0.24 -29.08
N MET A 1125 26.44 -0.89 -28.63
CA MET A 1125 26.16 -2.04 -29.47
C MET A 1125 25.18 -1.70 -30.61
N ALA A 1126 24.10 -0.97 -30.30
CA ALA A 1126 23.13 -0.54 -31.29
C ALA A 1126 23.75 0.37 -32.37
N ILE A 1127 24.59 1.33 -31.97
CA ILE A 1127 25.31 2.21 -32.91
C ILE A 1127 26.24 1.39 -33.81
N GLU A 1128 27.00 0.44 -33.25
CA GLU A 1128 27.92 -0.41 -34.02
C GLU A 1128 27.17 -1.27 -35.06
N LEU A 1129 25.96 -1.76 -34.76
CA LEU A 1129 25.13 -2.48 -35.75
C LEU A 1129 24.54 -1.56 -36.82
N PHE A 1130 24.06 -0.38 -36.44
CA PHE A 1130 23.38 0.52 -37.37
C PHE A 1130 24.33 1.21 -38.35
N ASN A 1131 25.48 1.69 -37.88
CA ASN A 1131 26.41 2.47 -38.71
C ASN A 1131 27.90 2.21 -38.42
N GLY A 1132 28.22 1.16 -37.67
CA GLY A 1132 29.60 0.79 -37.36
C GLY A 1132 30.41 0.41 -38.61
N PRO A 1133 31.71 0.77 -38.66
CA PRO A 1133 32.56 0.49 -39.81
C PRO A 1133 32.77 -1.02 -40.04
N MET A 1134 32.67 -1.84 -39.00
CA MET A 1134 32.84 -3.30 -39.10
C MET A 1134 31.72 -3.93 -39.94
N ILE A 1135 30.46 -3.63 -39.61
CA ILE A 1135 29.28 -4.17 -40.30
C ILE A 1135 29.21 -3.65 -41.73
N HIS A 1136 29.34 -2.34 -41.89
CA HIS A 1136 29.25 -1.68 -43.19
C HIS A 1136 30.34 -2.14 -44.15
N GLY A 1137 31.58 -2.27 -43.67
CA GLY A 1137 32.70 -2.79 -44.46
C GLY A 1137 32.45 -4.23 -44.95
N LYS A 1138 31.87 -5.10 -44.12
CA LYS A 1138 31.57 -6.49 -44.49
C LYS A 1138 30.42 -6.60 -45.48
N LEU A 1139 29.36 -5.83 -45.31
CA LEU A 1139 28.22 -5.79 -46.22
C LEU A 1139 28.60 -5.29 -47.62
N ARG A 1140 29.62 -4.42 -47.70
CA ARG A 1140 30.13 -3.84 -48.96
C ARG A 1140 31.33 -4.57 -49.55
N ASP A 1141 31.82 -5.63 -48.92
CA ASP A 1141 32.92 -6.43 -49.48
C ASP A 1141 32.43 -7.19 -50.74
N GLU A 1142 33.08 -6.94 -51.89
CA GLU A 1142 32.73 -7.56 -53.17
C GLU A 1142 32.87 -9.10 -53.16
N ASN A 1143 33.58 -9.65 -52.18
CA ASN A 1143 33.76 -11.10 -52.03
C ASN A 1143 32.69 -11.77 -51.16
N ASN A 1144 31.72 -11.01 -50.63
CA ASN A 1144 30.68 -11.58 -49.77
C ASN A 1144 29.69 -12.46 -50.55
N ARG A 1145 28.97 -13.32 -49.81
CA ARG A 1145 28.04 -14.34 -50.31
C ARG A 1145 27.06 -13.81 -51.35
N PHE A 1146 26.30 -12.76 -51.00
CA PHE A 1146 25.21 -12.30 -51.86
C PHE A 1146 25.71 -11.51 -53.07
N ARG A 1147 26.80 -10.75 -52.95
CA ARG A 1147 27.41 -10.04 -54.09
C ARG A 1147 27.96 -11.00 -55.13
N LYS A 1148 28.63 -12.08 -54.69
CA LYS A 1148 29.07 -13.16 -55.59
C LYS A 1148 27.91 -13.83 -56.29
N SER A 1149 26.88 -14.23 -55.54
CA SER A 1149 25.69 -14.90 -56.08
C SER A 1149 24.97 -14.02 -57.13
N LEU A 1150 24.82 -12.73 -56.84
CA LEU A 1150 24.25 -11.76 -57.80
C LEU A 1150 25.14 -11.56 -59.04
N ALA A 1151 26.46 -11.49 -58.86
CA ALA A 1151 27.41 -11.38 -59.97
C ALA A 1151 27.44 -12.62 -60.87
N GLU A 1152 27.15 -13.79 -60.30
CA GLU A 1152 26.99 -15.07 -61.01
C GLU A 1152 25.61 -15.21 -61.70
N GLY A 1153 24.70 -14.26 -61.49
CA GLY A 1153 23.40 -14.19 -62.15
C GLY A 1153 22.29 -14.97 -61.44
N GLU A 1154 22.45 -15.29 -60.15
CA GLU A 1154 21.42 -15.99 -59.40
C GLU A 1154 20.14 -15.13 -59.20
N PRO A 1155 18.94 -15.74 -59.23
CA PRO A 1155 17.70 -15.03 -58.95
C PRO A 1155 17.70 -14.44 -57.54
N VAL A 1156 17.32 -13.17 -57.40
CA VAL A 1156 17.23 -12.42 -56.12
C VAL A 1156 16.47 -13.18 -55.04
N LYS A 1157 15.40 -13.89 -55.43
CA LYS A 1157 14.60 -14.71 -54.53
C LYS A 1157 15.42 -15.82 -53.87
N ASP A 1158 16.29 -16.46 -54.63
CA ASP A 1158 17.12 -17.56 -54.15
C ASP A 1158 18.32 -17.03 -53.37
N VAL A 1159 18.87 -15.88 -53.75
CA VAL A 1159 19.87 -15.13 -52.94
C VAL A 1159 19.31 -14.75 -51.57
N ILE A 1160 18.09 -14.21 -51.49
CA ILE A 1160 17.44 -13.88 -50.21
C ILE A 1160 17.24 -15.15 -49.37
N ARG A 1161 16.79 -16.24 -49.98
CA ARG A 1161 16.62 -17.53 -49.29
C ARG A 1161 17.94 -18.04 -48.72
N ASP A 1162 19.02 -17.98 -49.49
CA ASP A 1162 20.35 -18.40 -49.06
C ASP A 1162 20.87 -17.54 -47.88
N ILE A 1163 20.65 -16.22 -47.90
CA ILE A 1163 20.99 -15.33 -46.77
C ILE A 1163 20.24 -15.72 -45.50
N TYR A 1164 18.92 -15.90 -45.58
CA TYR A 1164 18.10 -16.33 -44.43
C TYR A 1164 18.56 -17.68 -43.89
N PHE A 1165 18.90 -18.60 -44.78
CA PHE A 1165 19.38 -19.92 -44.39
C PHE A 1165 20.74 -19.85 -43.70
N ALA A 1166 21.66 -19.02 -44.20
CA ALA A 1166 22.98 -18.83 -43.63
C ALA A 1166 22.95 -18.07 -42.28
N ALA A 1167 21.99 -17.17 -42.09
CA ALA A 1167 21.87 -16.33 -40.90
C ALA A 1167 21.03 -16.96 -39.78
N LEU A 1168 19.88 -17.55 -40.14
CA LEU A 1168 18.85 -18.01 -39.22
C LEU A 1168 18.60 -19.52 -39.26
N CYS A 1169 19.28 -20.26 -40.13
CA CYS A 1169 19.12 -21.71 -40.30
C CYS A 1169 17.71 -22.15 -40.73
N ARG A 1170 16.89 -21.22 -41.24
CA ARG A 1170 15.54 -21.47 -41.77
C ARG A 1170 15.30 -20.67 -43.04
N LEU A 1171 14.26 -21.04 -43.78
CA LEU A 1171 13.78 -20.24 -44.90
C LEU A 1171 13.00 -19.01 -44.40
N PRO A 1172 12.98 -17.91 -45.18
CA PRO A 1172 12.08 -16.80 -44.88
C PRO A 1172 10.64 -17.28 -45.02
N SER A 1173 9.78 -16.82 -44.12
CA SER A 1173 8.33 -16.95 -44.26
C SER A 1173 7.84 -16.23 -45.51
N ASP A 1174 6.63 -16.55 -45.97
CA ASP A 1174 6.05 -15.90 -47.15
C ASP A 1174 5.93 -14.38 -47.01
N ILE A 1175 5.68 -13.90 -45.77
CA ILE A 1175 5.59 -12.46 -45.47
C ILE A 1175 6.97 -11.81 -45.55
N GLU A 1176 7.98 -12.42 -44.91
CA GLU A 1176 9.37 -11.93 -44.94
C GLU A 1176 9.93 -11.90 -46.36
N LEU A 1177 9.75 -13.00 -47.12
CA LEU A 1177 10.24 -13.09 -48.50
C LEU A 1177 9.57 -12.07 -49.42
N LYS A 1178 8.26 -11.88 -49.28
CA LYS A 1178 7.52 -10.87 -50.05
C LYS A 1178 7.99 -9.46 -49.71
N ALA A 1179 8.19 -9.16 -48.43
CA ALA A 1179 8.68 -7.85 -47.99
C ALA A 1179 10.09 -7.57 -48.53
N ALA A 1180 11.00 -8.53 -48.43
CA ALA A 1180 12.36 -8.42 -48.95
C ALA A 1180 12.39 -8.22 -50.47
N LEU A 1181 11.64 -9.02 -51.23
CA LEU A 1181 11.53 -8.86 -52.69
C LEU A 1181 10.94 -7.50 -53.08
N GLN A 1182 9.91 -7.04 -52.36
CA GLN A 1182 9.31 -5.74 -52.61
C GLN A 1182 10.30 -4.60 -52.31
N HIS A 1183 11.10 -4.70 -51.25
CA HIS A 1183 12.16 -3.73 -50.94
C HIS A 1183 13.24 -3.71 -52.04
N CYS A 1184 13.76 -4.87 -52.43
CA CYS A 1184 14.74 -4.98 -53.51
C CYS A 1184 14.22 -4.40 -54.83
N SER A 1185 12.95 -4.62 -55.17
CA SER A 1185 12.35 -4.10 -56.41
C SER A 1185 12.22 -2.58 -56.47
N LYS A 1186 12.21 -1.89 -55.32
CA LYS A 1186 12.11 -0.42 -55.23
C LYS A 1186 13.48 0.26 -55.30
N ASN A 1187 14.57 -0.49 -55.11
CA ASN A 1187 15.92 0.04 -55.14
C ASN A 1187 16.47 0.08 -56.59
N PRO A 1188 17.01 1.21 -57.07
CA PRO A 1188 17.61 1.30 -58.40
C PRO A 1188 18.82 0.38 -58.59
N ASP A 1189 19.55 0.14 -57.50
CA ASP A 1189 20.65 -0.82 -57.43
C ASP A 1189 20.20 -2.03 -56.62
N LEU A 1190 20.07 -3.17 -57.31
CA LEU A 1190 19.63 -4.43 -56.71
C LEU A 1190 20.59 -4.91 -55.62
N VAL A 1191 21.89 -4.65 -55.77
CA VAL A 1191 22.90 -5.05 -54.78
C VAL A 1191 22.70 -4.30 -53.47
N VAL A 1192 22.38 -3.00 -53.55
CA VAL A 1192 22.03 -2.18 -52.38
C VAL A 1192 20.74 -2.67 -51.74
N GLY A 1193 19.74 -3.07 -52.54
CA GLY A 1193 18.51 -3.66 -52.00
C GLY A 1193 18.74 -4.94 -51.18
N VAL A 1194 19.64 -5.83 -51.62
CA VAL A 1194 19.99 -7.05 -50.88
C VAL A 1194 20.92 -6.75 -49.69
N GLU A 1195 21.81 -5.76 -49.81
CA GLU A 1195 22.61 -5.22 -48.69
C GLU A 1195 21.71 -4.76 -47.54
N ASP A 1196 20.66 -3.98 -47.82
CA ASP A 1196 19.69 -3.51 -46.83
C ASP A 1196 18.94 -4.68 -46.16
N VAL A 1197 18.56 -5.71 -46.92
CA VAL A 1197 17.90 -6.91 -46.37
C VAL A 1197 18.83 -7.65 -45.42
N CYS A 1198 20.10 -7.84 -45.78
CA CYS A 1198 21.07 -8.50 -44.91
C CYS A 1198 21.37 -7.65 -43.67
N TRP A 1199 21.48 -6.34 -43.81
CA TRP A 1199 21.64 -5.42 -42.69
C TRP A 1199 20.45 -5.48 -41.74
N ALA A 1200 19.22 -5.47 -42.27
CA ALA A 1200 18.02 -5.59 -41.47
C ALA A 1200 18.01 -6.91 -40.69
N LEU A 1201 18.44 -8.02 -41.33
CA LEU A 1201 18.54 -9.33 -40.70
C LEU A 1201 19.49 -9.33 -39.50
N PHE A 1202 20.68 -8.72 -39.62
CA PHE A 1202 21.63 -8.59 -38.52
C PHE A 1202 21.13 -7.74 -37.34
N ASN A 1203 20.09 -6.93 -37.56
CA ASN A 1203 19.46 -6.10 -36.55
C ASN A 1203 18.14 -6.71 -36.01
N THR A 1204 17.81 -7.96 -36.39
CA THR A 1204 16.66 -8.67 -35.82
C THR A 1204 17.03 -9.35 -34.50
N ASP A 1205 16.06 -9.43 -33.59
CA ASP A 1205 16.21 -10.19 -32.34
C ASP A 1205 16.54 -11.67 -32.64
N GLU A 1206 15.99 -12.26 -33.70
CA GLU A 1206 16.24 -13.66 -34.05
C GLU A 1206 17.70 -13.95 -34.48
N PHE A 1207 18.38 -12.96 -35.08
CA PHE A 1207 19.79 -13.07 -35.40
C PHE A 1207 20.68 -12.83 -34.17
N LEU A 1208 20.36 -11.78 -33.41
CA LEU A 1208 21.13 -11.32 -32.26
C LEU A 1208 21.01 -12.27 -31.05
N PHE A 1209 19.88 -12.95 -30.90
CA PHE A 1209 19.60 -13.84 -29.80
C PHE A 1209 19.60 -15.31 -30.25
N GLN A 1210 20.31 -16.14 -29.48
CA GLN A 1210 20.16 -17.59 -29.51
C GLN A 1210 18.86 -17.94 -28.79
N HIS A 1211 17.91 -18.51 -29.52
CA HIS A 1211 16.59 -18.88 -29.02
C HIS A 1211 16.39 -20.38 -28.92
#